data_AF-A0A952SCS8-F1
#
_entry.id   AF-A0A952SCS8-F1
#
_cell.length_a   1.000
_cell.length_b   1.000
_cell.length_c   1.000
_cell.angle_alpha   90.00
_cell.angle_beta   90.00
_cell.angle_gamma   90.00
#
_symmetry.space_group_name_H-M   'P 1'
#
loop_
_entity.id
_entity.type
_entity.pdbx_description
1 polymer ?
#
loop_
_entity_poly.entity_id
_entity_poly.type
_entity_poly.pdbx_seq_one_letter_code
_entity_poly.pdbx_strand_id
1 'polypeptide(L)'
;MKSERRKSSIITQAAAMLVLASMFIGNAMAVTTFRTDTIRVNTVSPITAKFTTDLTQLGREGRLVEDLSYESEMIRLMSVLAEGGVRQPVIVDEAKQTQNNIVEQLALRIANGSAPRALLGRTVLKLDADAVFSNAATAEELDSMLAAIIKDAASSKGGVILFIDDLPSVVLRGEPTGLTAALAEGKIAVIGGSSAGEYADRIEADAEIAGYFSGILVADRARSSASATAAAAKSDEGYRGDNVSPDLRDMMQKDPSGKTRIDVILQAKNADNPALRALFASGQARIKDRIGTSNTIVVNLPLSLLGSLSTSGLINYVSPDRQTNTTGHVEDTTGTTAMRSQAALNGRAAYTLDGTGIGIAVVDSGIAASHNGFKNSGNNSRVVANVNFTNSNISDNADVYGHGTHVAGLAAGNSSQGSGAYRGVATNANIISVKVLNNDGVGNTSWLLNGLQWILDNRTTYNIRVVNLSLGTTAVDTYTNDPICLKVKQLAEAGVVVIAASGNLGKNSAGLKMYGQIHSPGSSPYAITVGASNSMGTASRLDDSMATYSSRGPTRSFYRTSNGTAVYDNLIKPDIVAPGNRLVSYKAPNNKMSIANASLNLDSTNTSDSMMYMSGSSMSAPLVAGAAALLLQVNPNLTPNMVRMLLQYTAQPLIGANTFEQGAGQLNVEGAVRLARSLRTDVDFNTLTKGTTMVPALWVMPSTVSTFTDNLAVNWSQMVIGKYTTISGSNLVSQFQTVYKRNELIGNGVNFSNGNFSLNTANHFSTGLSVNRNINTSSGLPLGAGTPYLSYGVLVGDGVLVGDGVLVGDGVLVGDGVLVGDGVLVGDGVLVGDGVLVGDGVLVGDSVIYGDNTACMQ
;
A
#
# COMPACT_ATOMS: atom_id res chain seq x y z
N MET A 1 3.19 39.02 39.03
CA MET A 1 3.47 37.59 38.83
C MET A 1 2.26 36.64 38.73
N LYS A 2 1.08 36.90 39.33
CA LYS A 2 -0.13 36.07 39.09
C LYS A 2 -1.00 36.49 37.88
N SER A 3 -0.83 37.72 37.38
CA SER A 3 -1.58 38.25 36.23
C SER A 3 -1.01 37.83 34.86
N GLU A 4 0.33 37.68 34.75
CA GLU A 4 0.97 37.28 33.48
C GLU A 4 0.81 35.80 33.14
N ARG A 5 0.70 34.91 34.14
CA ARG A 5 0.44 33.48 33.90
C ARG A 5 -0.97 33.19 33.38
N ARG A 6 -1.95 34.07 33.64
CA ARG A 6 -3.30 33.93 33.08
C ARG A 6 -3.39 34.40 31.63
N LYS A 7 -2.61 35.42 31.24
CA LYS A 7 -2.52 35.89 29.85
C LYS A 7 -1.82 34.89 28.93
N SER A 8 -0.79 34.20 29.41
CA SER A 8 -0.12 33.13 28.66
C SER A 8 -1.06 31.96 28.34
N SER A 9 -1.87 31.49 29.30
CA SER A 9 -2.83 30.39 29.08
C SER A 9 -3.93 30.73 28.07
N ILE A 10 -4.37 31.98 28.02
CA ILE A 10 -5.41 32.44 27.09
C ILE A 10 -4.84 32.60 25.67
N ILE A 11 -3.58 33.02 25.54
CA ILE A 11 -2.89 33.13 24.25
C ILE A 11 -2.59 31.74 23.67
N THR A 12 -2.24 30.75 24.50
CA THR A 12 -2.02 29.37 24.02
C THR A 12 -3.32 28.66 23.63
N GLN A 13 -4.43 28.93 24.34
CA GLN A 13 -5.75 28.43 23.94
C GLN A 13 -6.31 29.14 22.70
N ALA A 14 -6.06 30.44 22.54
CA ALA A 14 -6.41 31.19 21.34
C ALA A 14 -5.56 30.77 20.12
N ALA A 15 -4.28 30.43 20.31
CA ALA A 15 -3.43 29.89 19.25
C ALA A 15 -3.83 28.45 18.86
N ALA A 16 -4.22 27.60 19.82
CA ALA A 16 -4.78 26.28 19.53
C ALA A 16 -6.14 26.36 18.82
N MET A 17 -7.00 27.33 19.19
CA MET A 17 -8.24 27.60 18.45
C MET A 17 -8.00 28.24 17.08
N LEU A 18 -6.97 29.09 16.90
CA LEU A 18 -6.63 29.62 15.58
C LEU A 18 -6.05 28.54 14.65
N VAL A 19 -5.32 27.57 15.21
CA VAL A 19 -4.84 26.40 14.44
C VAL A 19 -6.00 25.46 14.09
N LEU A 20 -6.96 25.23 15.00
CA LEU A 20 -8.19 24.50 14.68
C LEU A 20 -9.11 25.26 13.71
N ALA A 21 -9.21 26.59 13.79
CA ALA A 21 -9.96 27.41 12.84
C ALA A 21 -9.27 27.51 11.46
N SER A 22 -7.94 27.44 11.41
CA SER A 22 -7.19 27.34 10.15
C SER A 22 -7.30 25.98 9.47
N MET A 23 -7.77 24.94 10.17
CA MET A 23 -8.14 23.65 9.57
C MET A 23 -9.58 23.62 9.01
N PHE A 24 -10.41 24.63 9.31
CA PHE A 24 -11.79 24.75 8.79
C PHE A 24 -12.00 25.87 7.76
N ILE A 25 -10.99 26.71 7.49
CA ILE A 25 -11.05 27.76 6.45
C ILE A 25 -10.00 27.48 5.37
N GLY A 26 -10.09 26.28 4.79
CA GLY A 26 -9.32 25.84 3.62
C GLY A 26 -10.16 25.61 2.37
N ASN A 27 -11.44 26.00 2.38
CA ASN A 27 -12.40 25.76 1.28
C ASN A 27 -13.08 27.03 0.75
N ALA A 28 -12.62 28.23 1.11
CA ALA A 28 -13.11 29.47 0.53
C ALA A 28 -11.93 30.38 0.21
N MET A 29 -11.68 30.60 -1.09
CA MET A 29 -10.71 31.51 -1.74
C MET A 29 -9.66 30.80 -2.60
N ALA A 30 -10.12 30.14 -3.67
CA ALA A 30 -9.35 29.98 -4.91
C ALA A 30 -10.30 30.05 -6.12
N VAL A 31 -11.16 31.06 -6.16
CA VAL A 31 -11.90 31.45 -7.36
C VAL A 31 -11.80 32.96 -7.49
N THR A 32 -10.66 33.44 -7.96
CA THR A 32 -10.52 34.71 -8.70
C THR A 32 -9.09 34.77 -9.21
N THR A 33 -8.87 34.31 -10.43
CA THR A 33 -8.12 35.00 -11.50
C THR A 33 -8.02 34.01 -12.66
N PHE A 34 -8.98 34.05 -13.58
CA PHE A 34 -8.83 33.83 -15.03
C PHE A 34 -10.20 34.13 -15.67
N ARG A 35 -10.37 35.35 -16.19
CA ARG A 35 -11.30 35.65 -17.31
C ARG A 35 -10.59 35.14 -18.58
N THR A 36 -11.22 34.60 -19.62
CA THR A 36 -12.54 34.86 -20.20
C THR A 36 -12.86 33.67 -21.10
N ASP A 37 -14.07 33.10 -21.02
CA ASP A 37 -14.85 32.80 -22.22
C ASP A 37 -16.33 32.58 -21.84
N THR A 38 -17.18 33.33 -22.50
CA THR A 38 -18.62 33.42 -22.28
C THR A 38 -19.33 32.13 -22.67
N ILE A 39 -19.72 31.34 -21.68
CA ILE A 39 -20.84 30.39 -21.79
C ILE A 39 -21.82 30.73 -20.68
N ARG A 40 -23.09 30.99 -21.05
CA ARG A 40 -24.16 31.34 -20.11
C ARG A 40 -24.37 30.18 -19.12
N VAL A 41 -23.88 30.34 -17.89
CA VAL A 41 -24.18 29.44 -16.77
C VAL A 41 -25.37 30.03 -16.01
N ASN A 42 -26.42 29.23 -15.83
CA ASN A 42 -27.54 29.58 -14.96
C ASN A 42 -27.02 29.74 -13.53
N THR A 43 -26.95 30.98 -13.04
CA THR A 43 -26.45 31.30 -11.70
C THR A 43 -27.45 30.85 -10.64
N VAL A 44 -27.08 29.82 -9.88
CA VAL A 44 -27.76 29.37 -8.65
C VAL A 44 -27.57 30.43 -7.55
N SER A 45 -28.58 30.69 -6.71
CA SER A 45 -28.50 31.71 -5.66
C SER A 45 -27.44 31.37 -4.59
N PRO A 46 -26.76 32.35 -3.98
CA PRO A 46 -25.71 32.12 -2.97
C PRO A 46 -26.17 31.35 -1.71
N ILE A 47 -27.48 31.28 -1.43
CA ILE A 47 -28.03 30.45 -0.35
C ILE A 47 -27.97 28.96 -0.74
N THR A 48 -28.34 28.61 -1.97
CA THR A 48 -28.39 27.23 -2.46
C THR A 48 -26.99 26.65 -2.68
N ALA A 49 -26.03 27.46 -3.13
CA ALA A 49 -24.63 27.05 -3.27
C ALA A 49 -23.93 26.75 -1.93
N LYS A 50 -24.47 27.23 -0.80
CA LYS A 50 -23.94 26.95 0.54
C LYS A 50 -24.33 25.57 1.07
N PHE A 51 -25.44 25.01 0.58
CA PHE A 51 -26.07 23.80 1.09
C PHE A 51 -26.28 22.73 0.02
N THR A 52 -25.72 22.94 -1.17
CA THR A 52 -25.75 21.96 -2.23
C THR A 52 -24.38 21.80 -2.86
N THR A 53 -24.11 20.57 -3.30
CA THR A 53 -22.91 20.22 -4.07
C THR A 53 -23.31 20.00 -5.53
N ASP A 54 -22.69 20.73 -6.47
CA ASP A 54 -22.92 20.55 -7.91
C ASP A 54 -22.16 19.33 -8.45
N LEU A 55 -22.85 18.19 -8.51
CA LEU A 55 -22.29 16.94 -9.00
C LEU A 55 -21.97 17.01 -10.51
N THR A 56 -22.72 17.78 -11.29
CA THR A 56 -22.45 17.92 -12.73
C THR A 56 -21.18 18.73 -12.97
N GLN A 57 -20.92 19.76 -12.17
CA GLN A 57 -19.65 20.49 -12.18
C GLN A 57 -18.49 19.59 -11.75
N LEU A 58 -18.65 18.79 -10.69
CA LEU A 58 -17.63 17.80 -10.29
C LEU A 58 -17.33 16.80 -11.42
N GLY A 59 -18.35 16.39 -12.19
CA GLY A 59 -18.20 15.57 -13.38
C GLY A 59 -17.38 16.27 -14.47
N ARG A 60 -17.68 17.54 -14.79
CA ARG A 60 -16.93 18.33 -15.79
C ARG A 60 -15.48 18.59 -15.38
N GLU A 61 -15.21 18.70 -14.08
CA GLU A 61 -13.88 18.86 -13.50
C GLU A 61 -13.10 17.53 -13.39
N GLY A 62 -13.69 16.39 -13.79
CA GLY A 62 -13.05 15.08 -13.72
C GLY A 62 -12.89 14.52 -12.30
N ARG A 63 -13.69 15.01 -11.34
CA ARG A 63 -13.65 14.62 -9.92
C ARG A 63 -14.58 13.46 -9.57
N LEU A 64 -15.54 13.13 -10.45
CA LEU A 64 -16.37 11.93 -10.36
C LEU A 64 -15.73 10.80 -11.17
N VAL A 65 -15.80 9.57 -10.64
CA VAL A 65 -15.22 8.36 -11.28
C VAL A 65 -16.35 7.57 -11.93
N GLU A 66 -16.11 7.05 -13.13
CA GLU A 66 -17.06 6.18 -13.82
C GLU A 66 -17.16 4.81 -13.13
N ASP A 67 -18.38 4.38 -12.83
CA ASP A 67 -18.70 3.07 -12.24
C ASP A 67 -19.83 2.40 -13.03
N LEU A 68 -19.47 1.38 -13.79
CA LEU A 68 -20.40 0.62 -14.64
C LEU A 68 -21.20 -0.44 -13.86
N SER A 69 -21.03 -0.53 -12.55
CA SER A 69 -21.67 -1.57 -11.72
C SER A 69 -23.20 -1.41 -11.60
N TYR A 70 -23.72 -0.22 -11.91
CA TYR A 70 -25.14 0.16 -11.71
C TYR A 70 -25.84 0.59 -13.00
N GLU A 71 -25.37 0.13 -14.17
CA GLU A 71 -25.91 0.51 -15.48
C GLU A 71 -27.42 0.30 -15.62
N SER A 72 -27.97 -0.80 -15.07
CA SER A 72 -29.41 -1.08 -15.14
C SER A 72 -30.27 -0.08 -14.37
N GLU A 73 -29.87 0.24 -13.15
CA GLU A 73 -30.50 1.21 -12.26
C GLU A 73 -30.36 2.61 -12.84
N MET A 74 -29.20 2.91 -13.43
CA MET A 74 -28.91 4.15 -14.14
C MET A 74 -29.79 4.35 -15.37
N ILE A 75 -29.99 3.32 -16.19
CA ILE A 75 -30.86 3.39 -17.37
C ILE A 75 -32.31 3.68 -16.94
N ARG A 76 -32.79 3.05 -15.85
CA ARG A 76 -34.12 3.31 -15.29
C ARG A 76 -34.23 4.72 -14.71
N LEU A 77 -33.22 5.18 -13.99
CA LEU A 77 -33.16 6.55 -13.46
C LEU A 77 -33.26 7.57 -14.59
N MET A 78 -32.49 7.39 -15.66
CA MET A 78 -32.54 8.25 -16.84
C MET A 78 -33.88 8.15 -17.58
N SER A 79 -34.52 6.98 -17.65
CA SER A 79 -35.82 6.85 -18.33
C SER A 79 -36.90 7.63 -17.59
N VAL A 80 -37.00 7.50 -16.27
CA VAL A 80 -37.98 8.23 -15.44
C VAL A 80 -37.76 9.73 -15.54
N LEU A 81 -36.51 10.21 -15.49
CA LEU A 81 -36.20 11.64 -15.63
C LEU A 81 -36.44 12.16 -17.05
N ALA A 82 -36.20 11.35 -18.08
CA ALA A 82 -36.34 11.74 -19.48
C ALA A 82 -37.79 11.70 -19.99
N GLU A 83 -38.64 10.83 -19.42
CA GLU A 83 -40.08 10.80 -19.70
C GLU A 83 -40.74 12.14 -19.40
N GLY A 84 -40.26 12.85 -18.38
CA GLY A 84 -40.67 14.21 -18.03
C GLY A 84 -42.10 14.24 -17.50
N GLY A 85 -42.29 14.70 -16.27
CA GLY A 85 -43.62 14.78 -15.67
C GLY A 85 -43.57 14.90 -14.15
N VAL A 86 -44.73 14.62 -13.54
CA VAL A 86 -44.96 14.75 -12.10
C VAL A 86 -44.26 13.63 -11.30
N ARG A 87 -44.01 12.46 -11.91
CA ARG A 87 -43.34 11.32 -11.27
C ARG A 87 -41.82 11.46 -11.28
N GLN A 88 -41.23 11.54 -10.10
CA GLN A 88 -39.80 11.64 -9.85
C GLN A 88 -39.21 10.32 -9.37
N PRO A 89 -37.96 9.96 -9.74
CA PRO A 89 -37.32 8.74 -9.29
C PRO A 89 -36.94 8.78 -7.80
N VAL A 90 -37.11 7.66 -7.10
CA VAL A 90 -36.57 7.43 -5.76
C VAL A 90 -35.72 6.17 -5.79
N ILE A 91 -34.43 6.31 -5.52
CA ILE A 91 -33.48 5.19 -5.44
C ILE A 91 -33.66 4.52 -4.08
N VAL A 92 -34.18 3.30 -4.11
CA VAL A 92 -34.50 2.53 -2.91
C VAL A 92 -33.35 1.54 -2.65
N ASP A 93 -32.58 1.79 -1.60
CA ASP A 93 -31.41 1.01 -1.18
C ASP A 93 -31.45 0.81 0.34
N GLU A 94 -31.46 -0.44 0.79
CA GLU A 94 -31.46 -0.85 2.20
C GLU A 94 -30.27 -0.29 2.99
N ALA A 95 -29.10 -0.16 2.36
CA ALA A 95 -27.90 0.35 3.01
C ALA A 95 -27.74 1.87 2.89
N LYS A 96 -28.55 2.54 2.05
CA LYS A 96 -28.37 3.95 1.59
C LYS A 96 -26.95 4.27 1.09
N GLN A 97 -26.14 3.26 0.77
CA GLN A 97 -24.73 3.41 0.42
C GLN A 97 -24.51 3.60 -1.08
N THR A 98 -25.42 3.10 -1.91
CA THR A 98 -25.27 3.04 -3.38
C THR A 98 -25.97 4.18 -4.12
N GLN A 99 -26.86 4.91 -3.44
CA GLN A 99 -27.64 6.01 -4.01
C GLN A 99 -26.75 7.13 -4.57
N ASN A 100 -25.74 7.53 -3.80
CA ASN A 100 -24.78 8.57 -4.22
C ASN A 100 -24.05 8.15 -5.50
N ASN A 101 -23.55 6.92 -5.56
CA ASN A 101 -22.80 6.41 -6.71
C ASN A 101 -23.63 6.45 -7.99
N ILE A 102 -24.90 6.03 -7.90
CA ILE A 102 -25.83 6.05 -9.04
C ILE A 102 -26.07 7.49 -9.51
N VAL A 103 -26.35 8.42 -8.60
CA VAL A 103 -26.61 9.83 -8.98
C VAL A 103 -25.34 10.52 -9.51
N GLU A 104 -24.17 10.17 -9.00
CA GLU A 104 -22.88 10.64 -9.53
C GLU A 104 -22.64 10.16 -10.97
N GLN A 105 -23.01 8.92 -11.31
CA GLN A 105 -22.96 8.43 -12.70
C GLN A 105 -23.88 9.21 -13.63
N LEU A 106 -25.08 9.60 -13.16
CA LEU A 106 -25.99 10.47 -13.92
C LEU A 106 -25.36 11.84 -14.18
N ALA A 107 -24.78 12.45 -13.14
CA ALA A 107 -24.13 13.74 -13.25
C ALA A 107 -22.93 13.70 -14.21
N LEU A 108 -22.14 12.62 -14.18
CA LEU A 108 -21.01 12.38 -15.10
C LEU A 108 -21.48 12.27 -16.55
N ARG A 109 -22.57 11.55 -16.82
CA ARG A 109 -23.13 11.41 -18.18
C ARG A 109 -23.71 12.70 -18.73
N ILE A 110 -24.34 13.51 -17.87
CA ILE A 110 -24.83 14.85 -18.25
C ILE A 110 -23.64 15.79 -18.53
N ALA A 111 -22.58 15.72 -17.71
CA ALA A 111 -21.35 16.49 -17.88
C ALA A 111 -20.63 16.16 -19.21
N ASN A 112 -20.54 14.88 -19.55
CA ASN A 112 -19.84 14.38 -20.74
C ASN A 112 -20.70 14.39 -22.02
N GLY A 113 -21.94 14.90 -21.95
CA GLY A 113 -22.84 14.94 -23.11
C GLY A 113 -23.35 13.58 -23.57
N SER A 114 -23.22 12.53 -22.75
CA SER A 114 -23.62 11.14 -23.05
C SER A 114 -25.01 10.79 -22.50
N ALA A 115 -25.69 11.72 -21.84
CA ALA A 115 -27.08 11.56 -21.38
C ALA A 115 -28.10 11.75 -22.52
N PRO A 116 -29.34 11.23 -22.39
CA PRO A 116 -30.42 11.49 -23.34
C PRO A 116 -30.65 12.98 -23.57
N ARG A 117 -31.05 13.38 -24.80
CA ARG A 117 -31.24 14.79 -25.19
C ARG A 117 -32.13 15.60 -24.23
N ALA A 118 -33.10 14.96 -23.57
CA ALA A 118 -34.00 15.59 -22.60
C ALA A 118 -33.31 16.04 -21.30
N LEU A 119 -32.14 15.47 -20.98
CA LEU A 119 -31.36 15.72 -19.76
C LEU A 119 -30.07 16.52 -20.03
N LEU A 120 -29.67 16.66 -21.30
CA LEU A 120 -28.52 17.47 -21.69
C LEU A 120 -28.72 18.94 -21.32
N GLY A 121 -27.69 19.56 -20.73
CA GLY A 121 -27.73 20.96 -20.30
C GLY A 121 -28.38 21.20 -18.94
N ARG A 122 -28.86 20.15 -18.25
CA ARG A 122 -29.32 20.24 -16.85
C ARG A 122 -28.14 20.12 -15.87
N THR A 123 -28.35 20.55 -14.63
CA THR A 123 -27.37 20.46 -13.54
C THR A 123 -27.93 19.59 -12.41
N VAL A 124 -27.15 18.64 -11.93
CA VAL A 124 -27.48 17.79 -10.78
C VAL A 124 -26.87 18.40 -9.52
N LEU A 125 -27.72 18.88 -8.61
CA LEU A 125 -27.33 19.41 -7.31
C LEU A 125 -27.67 18.40 -6.22
N LYS A 126 -26.69 17.97 -5.43
CA LYS A 126 -26.93 17.18 -4.21
C LYS A 126 -27.22 18.12 -3.04
N LEU A 127 -28.30 17.89 -2.32
CA LEU A 127 -28.57 18.55 -1.04
C LEU A 127 -27.64 17.99 0.04
N ASP A 128 -26.85 18.84 0.67
CA ASP A 128 -26.01 18.46 1.80
C ASP A 128 -26.85 18.52 3.08
N ALA A 129 -27.61 17.46 3.33
CA ALA A 129 -28.54 17.37 4.45
C ALA A 129 -27.87 17.72 5.79
N ASP A 130 -26.67 17.18 6.06
CA ASP A 130 -25.91 17.47 7.28
C ASP A 130 -25.60 18.97 7.47
N ALA A 131 -25.27 19.67 6.39
CA ALA A 131 -25.00 21.11 6.42
C ALA A 131 -26.27 21.93 6.63
N VAL A 132 -27.42 21.46 6.12
CA VAL A 132 -28.72 22.08 6.34
C VAL A 132 -29.17 21.88 7.80
N PHE A 133 -29.03 20.67 8.34
CA PHE A 133 -29.40 20.34 9.72
C PHE A 133 -28.48 20.98 10.76
N SER A 134 -27.17 21.09 10.50
CA SER A 134 -26.22 21.68 11.47
C SER A 134 -26.31 23.20 11.60
N ASN A 135 -26.94 23.88 10.63
CA ASN A 135 -27.02 25.34 10.58
C ASN A 135 -28.40 25.90 11.00
N ALA A 136 -29.39 25.05 11.25
CA ALA A 136 -30.69 25.45 11.77
C ALA A 136 -30.76 25.23 13.29
N ALA A 137 -31.09 26.27 14.05
CA ALA A 137 -31.23 26.17 15.51
C ALA A 137 -32.62 25.68 15.94
N THR A 138 -33.64 25.82 15.07
CA THR A 138 -35.01 25.35 15.31
C THR A 138 -35.59 24.63 14.07
N ALA A 139 -36.71 23.93 14.26
CA ALA A 139 -37.41 23.26 13.17
C ALA A 139 -37.95 24.25 12.12
N GLU A 140 -38.40 25.43 12.56
CA GLU A 140 -38.93 26.48 11.68
C GLU A 140 -37.85 27.13 10.80
N GLU A 141 -36.62 27.28 11.33
CA GLU A 141 -35.47 27.75 10.55
C GLU A 141 -35.06 26.74 9.48
N LEU A 142 -35.06 25.45 9.84
CA LEU A 142 -34.79 24.36 8.94
C LEU A 142 -35.80 24.30 7.78
N ASP A 143 -37.09 24.40 8.08
CA ASP A 143 -38.16 24.39 7.07
C ASP A 143 -38.04 25.61 6.14
N SER A 144 -37.69 26.78 6.70
CA SER A 144 -37.45 28.00 5.93
C SER A 144 -36.24 27.87 4.99
N MET A 145 -35.17 27.20 5.43
CA MET A 145 -33.98 26.94 4.62
C MET A 145 -34.26 25.95 3.48
N LEU A 146 -34.98 24.86 3.77
CA LEU A 146 -35.40 23.89 2.76
C LEU A 146 -36.33 24.53 1.73
N ALA A 147 -37.31 25.32 2.17
CA ALA A 147 -38.21 26.05 1.27
C ALA A 147 -37.46 27.05 0.36
N ALA A 148 -36.42 27.72 0.88
CA ALA A 148 -35.59 28.63 0.08
C ALA A 148 -34.78 27.88 -1.00
N ILE A 149 -34.19 26.73 -0.65
CA ILE A 149 -33.42 25.89 -1.58
C ILE A 149 -34.34 25.36 -2.69
N ILE A 150 -35.52 24.85 -2.33
CA ILE A 150 -36.50 24.30 -3.28
C ILE A 150 -37.03 25.40 -4.20
N LYS A 151 -37.34 26.59 -3.64
CA LYS A 151 -37.79 27.75 -4.43
C LYS A 151 -36.73 28.22 -5.43
N ASP A 152 -35.46 28.21 -5.03
CA ASP A 152 -34.36 28.58 -5.92
C ASP A 152 -34.13 27.54 -7.01
N ALA A 153 -34.13 26.25 -6.67
CA ALA A 153 -34.05 25.17 -7.64
C ALA A 153 -35.25 25.20 -8.63
N ALA A 154 -36.46 25.50 -8.15
CA ALA A 154 -37.65 25.65 -8.99
C ALA A 154 -37.60 26.89 -9.90
N SER A 155 -36.82 27.92 -9.55
CA SER A 155 -36.63 29.11 -10.41
C SER A 155 -35.90 28.77 -11.73
N SER A 156 -35.17 27.66 -11.76
CA SER A 156 -34.49 27.14 -12.94
C SER A 156 -35.42 26.54 -14.01
N LYS A 157 -36.74 26.45 -13.74
CA LYS A 157 -37.77 25.89 -14.63
C LYS A 157 -37.39 24.51 -15.20
N GLY A 158 -36.95 23.60 -14.32
CA GLY A 158 -36.55 22.24 -14.68
C GLY A 158 -35.10 22.09 -15.18
N GLY A 159 -34.30 23.18 -15.17
CA GLY A 159 -32.86 23.14 -15.48
C GLY A 159 -32.00 22.50 -14.40
N VAL A 160 -32.49 22.43 -13.16
CA VAL A 160 -31.85 21.77 -12.01
C VAL A 160 -32.56 20.46 -11.67
N ILE A 161 -31.77 19.42 -11.44
CA ILE A 161 -32.19 18.15 -10.84
C ILE A 161 -31.66 18.15 -9.39
N LEU A 162 -32.55 18.21 -8.42
CA LEU A 162 -32.19 18.22 -6.99
C LEU A 162 -32.17 16.78 -6.44
N PHE A 163 -31.02 16.33 -5.97
CA PHE A 163 -30.88 15.04 -5.31
C PHE A 163 -30.96 15.19 -3.79
N ILE A 164 -31.90 14.49 -3.18
CA ILE A 164 -32.16 14.45 -1.73
C ILE A 164 -31.91 13.02 -1.27
N ASP A 165 -30.80 12.77 -0.58
CA ASP A 165 -30.35 11.42 -0.19
C ASP A 165 -31.22 10.77 0.89
N ASP A 166 -31.94 11.56 1.70
CA ASP A 166 -32.97 11.06 2.63
C ASP A 166 -34.32 11.75 2.42
N LEU A 167 -34.97 11.45 1.29
CA LEU A 167 -36.24 12.06 0.89
C LEU A 167 -37.35 11.95 1.95
N PRO A 168 -37.54 10.82 2.67
CA PRO A 168 -38.57 10.71 3.70
C PRO A 168 -38.44 11.77 4.81
N SER A 169 -37.22 12.23 5.12
CA SER A 169 -36.97 13.25 6.15
C SER A 169 -37.45 14.65 5.76
N VAL A 170 -37.54 14.93 4.45
CA VAL A 170 -37.97 16.20 3.87
C VAL A 170 -39.47 16.22 3.61
N VAL A 171 -40.04 15.06 3.27
CA VAL A 171 -41.46 14.92 2.91
C VAL A 171 -42.38 14.84 4.16
N LEU A 172 -41.91 14.27 5.27
CA LEU A 172 -42.72 14.02 6.47
C LEU A 172 -42.98 15.22 7.40
N ARG A 173 -42.41 16.40 7.14
CA ARG A 173 -42.45 17.52 8.10
C ARG A 173 -43.71 18.39 8.03
N GLY A 174 -44.66 18.06 7.16
CA GLY A 174 -45.86 18.87 6.91
C GLY A 174 -45.51 20.15 6.13
N GLU A 175 -46.40 20.62 5.25
CA GLU A 175 -46.19 21.85 4.45
C GLU A 175 -45.72 23.01 5.34
N PRO A 176 -44.60 23.70 5.01
CA PRO A 176 -44.37 24.24 3.67
C PRO A 176 -42.91 24.13 3.19
N THR A 177 -42.52 23.00 2.59
CA THR A 177 -41.31 22.97 1.73
C THR A 177 -41.62 23.33 0.27
N GLY A 178 -42.90 23.46 -0.10
CA GLY A 178 -43.34 23.80 -1.46
C GLY A 178 -42.91 22.78 -2.53
N LEU A 179 -42.43 21.60 -2.11
CA LEU A 179 -41.85 20.59 -2.98
C LEU A 179 -42.91 19.94 -3.86
N THR A 180 -44.00 19.45 -3.26
CA THR A 180 -45.17 18.86 -3.92
C THR A 180 -45.81 19.85 -4.90
N ALA A 181 -45.97 21.11 -4.50
CA ALA A 181 -46.46 22.18 -5.38
C ALA A 181 -45.52 22.45 -6.57
N ALA A 182 -44.19 22.53 -6.33
CA ALA A 182 -43.20 22.73 -7.39
C ALA A 182 -43.12 21.53 -8.35
N LEU A 183 -43.35 20.31 -7.85
CA LEU A 183 -43.44 19.09 -8.65
C LEU A 183 -44.73 19.03 -9.48
N ALA A 184 -45.87 19.41 -8.89
CA ALA A 184 -47.16 19.47 -9.58
C ALA A 184 -47.15 20.49 -10.74
N GLU A 185 -46.44 21.61 -10.55
CA GLU A 185 -46.25 22.64 -11.58
C GLU A 185 -45.13 22.33 -12.58
N GLY A 186 -44.41 21.21 -12.40
CA GLY A 186 -43.30 20.78 -13.26
C GLY A 186 -42.09 21.73 -13.26
N LYS A 187 -41.91 22.53 -12.20
CA LYS A 187 -40.87 23.57 -12.11
C LYS A 187 -39.52 23.03 -11.64
N ILE A 188 -39.49 21.84 -11.04
CA ILE A 188 -38.30 21.19 -10.51
C ILE A 188 -38.28 19.69 -10.85
N ALA A 189 -37.10 19.12 -11.03
CA ALA A 189 -36.89 17.67 -11.10
C ALA A 189 -36.14 17.22 -9.84
N VAL A 190 -36.53 16.07 -9.28
CA VAL A 190 -35.99 15.57 -8.00
C VAL A 190 -35.53 14.13 -8.16
N ILE A 191 -34.45 13.76 -7.47
CA ILE A 191 -34.08 12.37 -7.23
C ILE A 191 -34.12 12.15 -5.71
N GLY A 192 -34.91 11.19 -5.25
CA GLY A 192 -34.95 10.82 -3.84
C GLY A 192 -34.04 9.64 -3.53
N GLY A 193 -33.47 9.60 -2.33
CA GLY A 193 -32.93 8.40 -1.70
C GLY A 193 -33.84 7.94 -0.56
N SER A 194 -34.04 6.63 -0.41
CA SER A 194 -34.77 6.03 0.71
C SER A 194 -34.33 4.59 0.97
N SER A 195 -34.52 4.10 2.19
CA SER A 195 -34.52 2.65 2.47
C SER A 195 -35.85 2.03 2.00
N ALA A 196 -35.90 0.70 1.83
CA ALA A 196 -37.12 0.02 1.37
C ALA A 196 -38.29 0.15 2.35
N GLY A 197 -38.03 0.01 3.65
CA GLY A 197 -39.04 0.20 4.69
C GLY A 197 -39.56 1.64 4.74
N GLU A 198 -38.66 2.63 4.72
CA GLU A 198 -39.07 4.04 4.73
C GLU A 198 -39.79 4.44 3.44
N TYR A 199 -39.44 3.85 2.30
CA TYR A 199 -40.12 4.11 1.03
C TYR A 199 -41.57 3.60 1.07
N ALA A 200 -41.76 2.35 1.50
CA ALA A 200 -43.09 1.74 1.62
C ALA A 200 -43.96 2.50 2.64
N ASP A 201 -43.43 2.76 3.83
CA ASP A 201 -44.20 3.32 4.95
C ASP A 201 -44.47 4.83 4.81
N ARG A 202 -43.61 5.58 4.10
CA ARG A 202 -43.62 7.06 4.12
C ARG A 202 -43.78 7.71 2.76
N ILE A 203 -43.62 6.96 1.67
CA ILE A 203 -43.78 7.47 0.30
C ILE A 203 -44.90 6.71 -0.42
N GLU A 204 -44.91 5.38 -0.40
CA GLU A 204 -45.97 4.59 -1.06
C GLU A 204 -47.29 4.57 -0.26
N ALA A 205 -47.22 4.58 1.07
CA ALA A 205 -48.41 4.52 1.92
C ALA A 205 -49.24 5.82 1.91
N ASP A 206 -48.65 6.95 1.54
CA ASP A 206 -49.34 8.23 1.45
C ASP A 206 -49.84 8.47 0.02
N ALA A 207 -51.16 8.47 -0.16
CA ALA A 207 -51.80 8.57 -1.47
C ALA A 207 -51.54 9.90 -2.20
N GLU A 208 -51.23 10.98 -1.46
CA GLU A 208 -50.92 12.28 -2.04
C GLU A 208 -49.47 12.32 -2.53
N ILE A 209 -48.53 11.75 -1.76
CA ILE A 209 -47.10 11.72 -2.08
C ILE A 209 -46.76 10.64 -3.11
N ALA A 210 -47.39 9.46 -3.04
CA ALA A 210 -47.15 8.33 -3.95
C ALA A 210 -47.39 8.69 -5.42
N GLY A 211 -48.25 9.68 -5.70
CA GLY A 211 -48.50 10.19 -7.05
C GLY A 211 -47.28 10.88 -7.69
N TYR A 212 -46.35 11.39 -6.89
CA TYR A 212 -45.19 12.18 -7.32
C TYR A 212 -43.88 11.39 -7.40
N PHE A 213 -43.82 10.14 -6.90
CA PHE A 213 -42.57 9.40 -6.80
C PHE A 213 -42.65 7.97 -7.35
N SER A 214 -41.56 7.49 -7.94
CA SER A 214 -41.43 6.14 -8.50
C SER A 214 -40.17 5.45 -8.00
N GLY A 215 -40.32 4.34 -7.30
CA GLY A 215 -39.21 3.59 -6.71
C GLY A 215 -38.36 2.88 -7.76
N ILE A 216 -37.04 3.02 -7.64
CA ILE A 216 -36.02 2.29 -8.36
C ILE A 216 -35.29 1.45 -7.33
N LEU A 217 -35.68 0.18 -7.23
CA LEU A 217 -35.05 -0.78 -6.32
C LEU A 217 -33.63 -1.09 -6.81
N VAL A 218 -32.64 -0.78 -5.97
CA VAL A 218 -31.26 -1.22 -6.19
C VAL A 218 -31.17 -2.68 -5.75
N ALA A 219 -30.71 -3.56 -6.64
CA ALA A 219 -30.54 -4.96 -6.29
C ALA A 219 -29.45 -5.10 -5.22
N ASP A 220 -29.89 -5.35 -3.99
CA ASP A 220 -29.05 -5.42 -2.81
C ASP A 220 -28.06 -6.60 -2.92
N ARG A 221 -26.83 -6.34 -3.40
CA ARG A 221 -25.76 -7.36 -3.48
C ARG A 221 -25.20 -7.71 -2.09
N ALA A 222 -25.70 -7.10 -1.01
CA ALA A 222 -25.30 -7.34 0.37
C ALA A 222 -26.33 -8.10 1.22
N ARG A 223 -27.51 -8.48 0.69
CA ARG A 223 -28.54 -9.25 1.44
C ARG A 223 -29.19 -10.40 0.65
N SER A 224 -28.39 -11.39 0.24
CA SER A 224 -28.96 -12.69 -0.18
C SER A 224 -28.96 -13.75 0.94
N SER A 225 -28.94 -13.34 2.21
CA SER A 225 -29.21 -14.24 3.33
C SER A 225 -30.11 -13.60 4.39
N ALA A 226 -31.33 -14.13 4.47
CA ALA A 226 -32.27 -14.12 5.60
C ALA A 226 -33.44 -13.12 5.56
N SER A 227 -34.64 -13.73 5.43
CA SER A 227 -35.94 -13.32 5.96
C SER A 227 -36.90 -12.55 5.04
N ALA A 228 -37.59 -13.31 4.17
CA ALA A 228 -38.97 -13.01 3.80
C ALA A 228 -39.90 -14.16 4.24
N THR A 229 -40.73 -13.88 5.23
CA THR A 229 -42.06 -14.48 5.46
C THR A 229 -42.76 -13.46 6.36
N ALA A 230 -43.93 -12.89 6.09
CA ALA A 230 -45.06 -13.22 5.24
C ALA A 230 -45.86 -11.90 5.03
N ALA A 231 -46.85 -11.67 4.16
CA ALA A 231 -47.72 -12.42 3.26
C ALA A 231 -48.43 -11.32 2.40
N ALA A 232 -48.95 -11.45 1.19
CA ALA A 232 -49.25 -12.55 0.31
C ALA A 232 -49.45 -11.96 -1.11
N ALA A 233 -48.63 -12.38 -2.07
CA ALA A 233 -49.03 -12.45 -3.48
C ALA A 233 -48.23 -13.60 -4.11
N LYS A 234 -48.93 -14.48 -4.82
CA LYS A 234 -48.53 -15.86 -5.14
C LYS A 234 -47.29 -15.96 -6.06
N SER A 235 -46.32 -16.74 -5.59
CA SER A 235 -45.42 -17.67 -6.31
C SER A 235 -44.74 -17.22 -7.61
N ASP A 236 -43.47 -16.79 -7.50
CA ASP A 236 -42.41 -17.21 -8.45
C ASP A 236 -40.99 -17.01 -7.88
N GLU A 237 -40.61 -17.78 -6.84
CA GLU A 237 -39.19 -17.99 -6.50
C GLU A 237 -38.60 -19.06 -7.42
N GLY A 238 -38.65 -18.80 -8.72
CA GLY A 238 -37.88 -19.55 -9.70
C GLY A 238 -36.39 -19.24 -9.56
N TYR A 239 -35.57 -20.22 -9.94
CA TYR A 239 -34.15 -20.04 -10.21
C TYR A 239 -33.91 -18.74 -11.02
N ARG A 240 -33.00 -17.86 -10.55
CA ARG A 240 -32.69 -16.57 -11.18
C ARG A 240 -31.30 -16.57 -11.78
N GLY A 241 -31.18 -16.12 -13.03
CA GLY A 241 -29.90 -16.00 -13.73
C GLY A 241 -29.60 -17.18 -14.64
N ASP A 242 -28.32 -17.37 -14.94
CA ASP A 242 -27.82 -18.34 -15.90
C ASP A 242 -27.32 -19.62 -15.22
N ASN A 243 -27.80 -20.79 -15.66
CA ASN A 243 -27.74 -22.03 -14.90
C ASN A 243 -26.37 -22.73 -14.86
N VAL A 244 -25.33 -22.10 -15.42
CA VAL A 244 -23.93 -22.51 -15.31
C VAL A 244 -23.14 -21.41 -14.63
N SER A 245 -22.32 -21.77 -13.65
CA SER A 245 -21.49 -20.81 -12.95
C SER A 245 -20.42 -20.16 -13.85
N PRO A 246 -20.02 -18.90 -13.58
CA PRO A 246 -19.05 -18.18 -14.42
C PRO A 246 -17.71 -18.89 -14.58
N ASP A 247 -17.22 -19.52 -13.50
CA ASP A 247 -15.97 -20.30 -13.49
C ASP A 247 -16.06 -21.57 -14.36
N LEU A 248 -17.20 -22.26 -14.41
CA LEU A 248 -17.39 -23.37 -15.34
C LEU A 248 -17.44 -22.89 -16.80
N ARG A 249 -17.98 -21.70 -17.07
CA ARG A 249 -17.96 -21.12 -18.42
C ARG A 249 -16.54 -20.83 -18.88
N ASP A 250 -15.72 -20.24 -18.01
CA ASP A 250 -14.31 -20.02 -18.30
C ASP A 250 -13.56 -21.34 -18.55
N MET A 251 -13.87 -22.39 -17.79
CA MET A 251 -13.29 -23.72 -18.01
C MET A 251 -13.73 -24.33 -19.35
N MET A 252 -15.00 -24.19 -19.73
CA MET A 252 -15.49 -24.63 -21.05
C MET A 252 -14.85 -23.86 -22.21
N GLN A 253 -14.54 -22.58 -22.03
CA GLN A 253 -13.82 -21.78 -23.03
C GLN A 253 -12.34 -22.19 -23.16
N LYS A 254 -11.70 -22.54 -22.04
CA LYS A 254 -10.30 -22.95 -21.98
C LYS A 254 -10.04 -24.39 -22.45
N ASP A 255 -11.04 -25.27 -22.39
CA ASP A 255 -10.99 -26.62 -22.95
C ASP A 255 -12.05 -26.81 -24.06
N PRO A 256 -11.76 -26.36 -25.30
CA PRO A 256 -12.67 -26.53 -26.44
C PRO A 256 -12.96 -27.99 -26.79
N SER A 257 -12.11 -28.93 -26.35
CA SER A 257 -12.33 -30.36 -26.58
C SER A 257 -13.43 -30.92 -25.67
N GLY A 258 -13.68 -30.27 -24.53
CA GLY A 258 -14.67 -30.63 -23.53
C GLY A 258 -14.50 -32.03 -22.93
N LYS A 259 -13.33 -32.65 -23.10
CA LYS A 259 -13.04 -34.02 -22.63
C LYS A 259 -12.63 -34.06 -21.16
N THR A 260 -12.16 -32.94 -20.62
CA THR A 260 -11.75 -32.86 -19.22
C THR A 260 -12.93 -33.13 -18.30
N ARG A 261 -12.77 -34.07 -17.38
CA ARG A 261 -13.78 -34.40 -16.38
C ARG A 261 -13.55 -33.56 -15.13
N ILE A 262 -14.63 -32.98 -14.62
CA ILE A 262 -14.62 -32.17 -13.42
C ILE A 262 -15.73 -32.64 -12.47
N ASP A 263 -15.51 -32.46 -11.18
CA ASP A 263 -16.54 -32.62 -10.17
C ASP A 263 -17.39 -31.37 -10.10
N VAL A 264 -18.70 -31.53 -10.27
CA VAL A 264 -19.66 -30.44 -10.20
C VAL A 264 -20.71 -30.73 -9.15
N ILE A 265 -21.16 -29.68 -8.49
CA ILE A 265 -22.37 -29.66 -7.68
C ILE A 265 -23.53 -29.32 -8.63
N LEU A 266 -24.39 -30.30 -8.87
CA LEU A 266 -25.57 -30.17 -9.72
C LEU A 266 -26.81 -29.98 -8.84
N GLN A 267 -27.41 -28.80 -8.88
CA GLN A 267 -28.70 -28.53 -8.26
C GLN A 267 -29.80 -28.89 -9.26
N ALA A 268 -30.28 -30.13 -9.23
CA ALA A 268 -31.34 -30.58 -10.13
C ALA A 268 -32.71 -30.03 -9.68
N LYS A 269 -33.65 -29.87 -10.63
CA LYS A 269 -35.06 -29.60 -10.28
C LYS A 269 -35.71 -30.82 -9.62
N ASN A 270 -35.35 -32.00 -10.12
CA ASN A 270 -35.69 -33.30 -9.55
C ASN A 270 -34.52 -34.24 -9.82
N ALA A 271 -33.74 -34.58 -8.79
CA ALA A 271 -32.57 -35.43 -8.93
C ALA A 271 -32.93 -36.89 -9.27
N ASP A 272 -34.19 -37.29 -9.08
CA ASP A 272 -34.73 -38.60 -9.41
C ASP A 272 -35.35 -38.67 -10.82
N ASN A 273 -35.25 -37.60 -11.61
CA ASN A 273 -35.83 -37.51 -12.95
C ASN A 273 -35.28 -38.61 -13.89
N PRO A 274 -36.14 -39.36 -14.61
CA PRO A 274 -35.72 -40.45 -15.50
C PRO A 274 -34.71 -40.04 -16.58
N ALA A 275 -34.77 -38.80 -17.09
CA ALA A 275 -33.83 -38.29 -18.10
C ALA A 275 -32.44 -38.01 -17.52
N LEU A 276 -32.36 -37.48 -16.29
CA LEU A 276 -31.10 -37.35 -15.55
C LEU A 276 -30.52 -38.73 -15.22
N ARG A 277 -31.36 -39.70 -14.81
CA ARG A 277 -30.93 -41.09 -14.58
C ARG A 277 -30.38 -41.75 -15.85
N ALA A 278 -31.04 -41.55 -16.99
CA ALA A 278 -30.57 -42.06 -18.27
C ALA A 278 -29.23 -41.44 -18.70
N LEU A 279 -29.05 -40.13 -18.46
CA LEU A 279 -27.79 -39.43 -18.67
C LEU A 279 -26.65 -40.02 -17.81
N PHE A 280 -26.91 -40.32 -16.54
CA PHE A 280 -25.92 -40.97 -15.67
C PHE A 280 -25.71 -42.46 -16.02
N ALA A 281 -26.76 -43.15 -16.48
CA ALA A 281 -26.68 -44.55 -16.91
C ALA A 281 -25.94 -44.74 -18.25
N SER A 282 -25.85 -43.69 -19.07
CA SER A 282 -25.08 -43.68 -20.34
C SER A 282 -23.56 -43.82 -20.16
N GLY A 283 -23.06 -43.78 -18.92
CA GLY A 283 -21.65 -43.88 -18.58
C GLY A 283 -20.85 -42.59 -18.78
N GLN A 284 -21.47 -41.53 -19.31
CA GLN A 284 -20.80 -40.26 -19.57
C GLN A 284 -20.60 -39.41 -18.30
N ALA A 285 -21.52 -39.50 -17.34
CA ALA A 285 -21.46 -38.78 -16.07
C ALA A 285 -21.65 -39.74 -14.89
N ARG A 286 -20.80 -39.62 -13.84
CA ARG A 286 -20.81 -40.49 -12.67
C ARG A 286 -21.23 -39.71 -11.43
N ILE A 287 -22.34 -40.11 -10.82
CA ILE A 287 -22.73 -39.57 -9.51
C ILE A 287 -21.66 -40.00 -8.50
N LYS A 288 -21.04 -39.02 -7.83
CA LYS A 288 -20.10 -39.24 -6.73
C LYS A 288 -20.80 -39.29 -5.39
N ASP A 289 -21.75 -38.37 -5.19
CA ASP A 289 -22.46 -38.25 -3.92
C ASP A 289 -23.84 -37.58 -4.12
N ARG A 290 -24.73 -37.72 -3.14
CA ARG A 290 -25.98 -36.97 -3.03
C ARG A 290 -26.00 -36.23 -1.71
N ILE A 291 -26.22 -34.92 -1.77
CA ILE A 291 -26.20 -34.07 -0.58
C ILE A 291 -27.53 -34.22 0.18
N GLY A 292 -27.54 -35.10 1.18
CA GLY A 292 -28.71 -35.37 2.03
C GLY A 292 -29.94 -35.84 1.25
N THR A 293 -31.13 -35.37 1.64
CA THR A 293 -32.41 -35.66 0.95
C THR A 293 -32.74 -34.64 -0.14
N SER A 294 -31.79 -33.78 -0.53
CA SER A 294 -32.02 -32.69 -1.48
C SER A 294 -31.96 -33.16 -2.95
N ASN A 295 -32.42 -32.30 -3.87
CA ASN A 295 -32.21 -32.48 -5.31
C ASN A 295 -30.80 -32.07 -5.77
N THR A 296 -29.85 -31.91 -4.84
CA THR A 296 -28.46 -31.58 -5.15
C THR A 296 -27.60 -32.85 -5.15
N ILE A 297 -26.89 -33.08 -6.25
CA ILE A 297 -26.00 -34.23 -6.45
C ILE A 297 -24.62 -33.77 -6.88
N VAL A 298 -23.59 -34.44 -6.38
CA VAL A 298 -22.21 -34.25 -6.81
C VAL A 298 -21.95 -35.22 -7.96
N VAL A 299 -21.59 -34.69 -9.12
CA VAL A 299 -21.44 -35.48 -10.34
C VAL A 299 -20.07 -35.20 -10.93
N ASN A 300 -19.34 -36.26 -11.28
CA ASN A 300 -18.16 -36.16 -12.12
C ASN A 300 -18.57 -36.33 -13.59
N LEU A 301 -18.37 -35.31 -14.41
CA LEU A 301 -18.78 -35.32 -15.82
C LEU A 301 -17.77 -34.56 -16.71
N PRO A 302 -17.69 -34.86 -18.02
CA PRO A 302 -16.87 -34.10 -18.95
C PRO A 302 -17.48 -32.72 -19.22
N LEU A 303 -16.65 -31.69 -19.37
CA LEU A 303 -17.09 -30.29 -19.62
C LEU A 303 -18.00 -30.16 -20.85
N SER A 304 -17.81 -31.01 -21.86
CA SER A 304 -18.67 -31.08 -23.07
C SER A 304 -20.14 -31.36 -22.75
N LEU A 305 -20.44 -32.01 -21.63
CA LEU A 305 -21.81 -32.35 -21.22
C LEU A 305 -22.52 -31.17 -20.54
N LEU A 306 -21.81 -30.13 -20.11
CA LEU A 306 -22.40 -29.00 -19.39
C LEU A 306 -23.31 -28.15 -20.29
N GLY A 307 -23.00 -28.04 -21.58
CA GLY A 307 -23.85 -27.31 -22.54
C GLY A 307 -25.22 -27.95 -22.74
N SER A 308 -25.27 -29.29 -22.85
CA SER A 308 -26.53 -30.03 -22.96
C SER A 308 -27.29 -30.06 -21.63
N LEU A 309 -26.59 -30.18 -20.49
CA LEU A 309 -27.19 -30.08 -19.16
C LEU A 309 -27.80 -28.70 -18.89
N SER A 310 -27.10 -27.63 -19.26
CA SER A 310 -27.56 -26.24 -19.16
C SER A 310 -28.82 -26.00 -19.99
N THR A 311 -28.93 -26.59 -21.18
CA THR A 311 -30.12 -26.40 -22.05
C THR A 311 -31.24 -27.41 -21.79
N SER A 312 -31.00 -28.46 -20.99
CA SER A 312 -31.94 -29.57 -20.76
C SER A 312 -33.22 -29.17 -20.02
N GLY A 313 -33.22 -28.05 -19.30
CA GLY A 313 -34.31 -27.64 -18.40
C GLY A 313 -34.43 -28.48 -17.12
N LEU A 314 -33.57 -29.48 -16.91
CA LEU A 314 -33.61 -30.44 -15.80
C LEU A 314 -32.92 -29.93 -14.52
N ILE A 315 -32.13 -28.86 -14.64
CA ILE A 315 -31.31 -28.33 -13.55
C ILE A 315 -31.68 -26.88 -13.25
N ASN A 316 -31.51 -26.50 -11.98
CA ASN A 316 -31.57 -25.11 -11.56
C ASN A 316 -30.19 -24.46 -11.75
N TYR A 317 -29.13 -25.11 -11.27
CA TYR A 317 -27.79 -24.54 -11.33
C TYR A 317 -26.71 -25.62 -11.33
N VAL A 318 -25.57 -25.37 -11.97
CA VAL A 318 -24.36 -26.19 -11.91
C VAL A 318 -23.15 -25.32 -11.59
N SER A 319 -22.35 -25.76 -10.61
CA SER A 319 -21.08 -25.12 -10.22
C SER A 319 -20.00 -26.18 -10.00
N PRO A 320 -18.70 -25.85 -10.10
CA PRO A 320 -17.68 -26.82 -9.76
C PRO A 320 -17.73 -27.12 -8.26
N ASP A 321 -17.32 -28.32 -7.86
CA ASP A 321 -17.12 -28.68 -6.46
C ASP A 321 -15.85 -27.98 -5.96
N ARG A 322 -16.01 -26.78 -5.40
CA ARG A 322 -14.90 -25.91 -5.01
C ARG A 322 -14.25 -26.46 -3.74
N GLN A 323 -12.95 -26.71 -3.83
CA GLN A 323 -12.16 -27.06 -2.65
C GLN A 323 -12.21 -25.91 -1.63
N THR A 324 -12.61 -26.21 -0.40
CA THR A 324 -12.47 -25.30 0.74
C THR A 324 -11.11 -25.53 1.37
N ASN A 325 -10.27 -24.49 1.40
CA ASN A 325 -8.95 -24.54 2.05
C ASN A 325 -8.97 -23.66 3.30
N THR A 326 -8.24 -24.08 4.34
CA THR A 326 -7.88 -23.19 5.45
C THR A 326 -7.07 -22.02 4.89
N THR A 327 -7.53 -20.79 5.14
CA THR A 327 -6.86 -19.57 4.66
C THR A 327 -5.86 -19.07 5.71
N GLY A 328 -4.80 -18.37 5.27
CA GLY A 328 -3.87 -17.66 6.16
C GLY A 328 -2.54 -18.35 6.51
N HIS A 329 -2.05 -19.28 5.68
CA HIS A 329 -0.75 -19.92 5.88
C HIS A 329 0.41 -19.00 5.50
N VAL A 330 0.83 -18.16 6.45
CA VAL A 330 1.95 -17.21 6.29
C VAL A 330 3.22 -17.90 5.79
N GLU A 331 3.54 -19.09 6.30
CA GLU A 331 4.75 -19.82 5.90
C GLU A 331 4.69 -20.30 4.44
N ASP A 332 3.52 -20.76 3.98
CA ASP A 332 3.33 -21.26 2.62
C ASP A 332 3.35 -20.09 1.63
N THR A 333 2.57 -19.04 1.91
CA THR A 333 2.54 -17.84 1.07
C THR A 333 3.92 -17.18 1.01
N THR A 334 4.77 -17.27 2.03
CA THR A 334 6.13 -16.68 1.99
C THR A 334 7.20 -17.62 1.44
N GLY A 335 6.92 -18.92 1.28
CA GLY A 335 7.89 -19.97 0.94
C GLY A 335 8.78 -20.41 2.11
N THR A 336 8.43 -20.04 3.33
CA THR A 336 9.18 -20.41 4.55
C THR A 336 9.13 -21.91 4.80
N THR A 337 7.98 -22.55 4.56
CA THR A 337 7.80 -24.01 4.74
C THR A 337 8.85 -24.82 3.98
N ALA A 338 9.12 -24.45 2.72
CA ALA A 338 10.09 -25.12 1.85
C ALA A 338 11.53 -25.05 2.39
N MET A 339 11.83 -24.05 3.22
CA MET A 339 13.16 -23.80 3.76
C MET A 339 13.35 -24.30 5.19
N ARG A 340 12.38 -24.95 5.82
CA ARG A 340 12.53 -25.43 7.21
C ARG A 340 13.62 -26.49 7.35
N SER A 341 13.70 -27.44 6.43
CA SER A 341 14.73 -28.47 6.42
C SER A 341 15.90 -28.03 5.56
N GLN A 342 17.07 -27.86 6.18
CA GLN A 342 18.27 -27.46 5.48
C GLN A 342 19.25 -28.63 5.39
N ALA A 343 19.52 -29.08 4.18
CA ALA A 343 20.51 -30.11 3.92
C ALA A 343 21.94 -29.64 4.24
N ALA A 344 22.87 -30.58 4.38
CA ALA A 344 24.29 -30.26 4.49
C ALA A 344 24.79 -29.58 3.20
N LEU A 345 25.49 -28.46 3.31
CA LEU A 345 26.01 -27.70 2.17
C LEU A 345 27.24 -26.89 2.59
N ASN A 346 28.27 -26.83 1.72
CA ASN A 346 29.49 -26.04 1.95
C ASN A 346 30.16 -26.31 3.31
N GLY A 347 30.24 -27.58 3.73
CA GLY A 347 30.82 -27.99 5.01
C GLY A 347 29.94 -27.74 6.24
N ARG A 348 28.70 -27.25 6.07
CA ARG A 348 27.72 -27.11 7.16
C ARG A 348 26.90 -28.39 7.30
N ALA A 349 26.66 -28.82 8.53
CA ALA A 349 25.75 -29.93 8.81
C ALA A 349 24.30 -29.59 8.45
N ALA A 350 23.46 -30.62 8.30
CA ALA A 350 22.02 -30.41 8.16
C ALA A 350 21.43 -29.82 9.47
N TYR A 351 20.45 -28.93 9.35
CA TYR A 351 19.80 -28.30 10.50
C TYR A 351 18.38 -27.83 10.16
N THR A 352 17.61 -27.45 11.19
CA THR A 352 16.29 -26.85 11.03
C THR A 352 16.38 -25.33 11.06
N LEU A 353 15.80 -24.67 10.06
CA LEU A 353 15.75 -23.22 9.95
C LEU A 353 14.48 -22.67 10.59
N ASP A 354 14.62 -22.06 11.75
CA ASP A 354 13.54 -21.64 12.65
C ASP A 354 13.83 -20.34 13.42
N GLY A 355 14.98 -19.71 13.19
CA GLY A 355 15.42 -18.50 13.89
C GLY A 355 16.14 -18.80 15.21
N THR A 356 16.48 -20.06 15.50
CA THR A 356 17.21 -20.44 16.72
C THR A 356 18.43 -19.56 16.96
N GLY A 357 18.53 -19.04 18.18
CA GLY A 357 19.66 -18.23 18.62
C GLY A 357 19.57 -16.75 18.24
N ILE A 358 18.57 -16.31 17.47
CA ILE A 358 18.39 -14.91 17.08
C ILE A 358 17.33 -14.22 17.95
N GLY A 359 17.65 -13.03 18.47
CA GLY A 359 16.72 -12.17 19.18
C GLY A 359 15.98 -11.21 18.23
N ILE A 360 14.65 -11.21 18.30
CA ILE A 360 13.75 -10.27 17.61
C ILE A 360 13.10 -9.36 18.65
N ALA A 361 13.41 -8.07 18.61
CA ALA A 361 12.74 -7.07 19.43
C ALA A 361 11.47 -6.56 18.73
N VAL A 362 10.34 -6.71 19.41
CA VAL A 362 9.03 -6.22 18.96
C VAL A 362 8.71 -4.97 19.76
N VAL A 363 8.75 -3.83 19.08
CA VAL A 363 8.55 -2.51 19.68
C VAL A 363 7.11 -2.09 19.42
N ASP A 364 6.24 -2.25 20.41
CA ASP A 364 4.78 -2.19 20.21
C ASP A 364 4.01 -1.89 21.52
N SER A 365 2.80 -2.43 21.67
CA SER A 365 1.88 -2.30 22.80
C SER A 365 2.11 -3.30 23.95
N GLY A 366 3.13 -4.14 23.84
CA GLY A 366 3.42 -5.22 24.77
C GLY A 366 3.18 -6.59 24.13
N ILE A 367 3.44 -7.67 24.87
CA ILE A 367 3.17 -9.05 24.43
C ILE A 367 2.57 -9.84 25.57
N ALA A 368 1.48 -10.56 25.30
CA ALA A 368 0.91 -11.56 26.20
C ALA A 368 1.82 -12.80 26.25
N ALA A 369 2.92 -12.72 27.02
CA ALA A 369 3.94 -13.77 27.13
C ALA A 369 3.41 -15.13 27.66
N SER A 370 2.20 -15.13 28.23
CA SER A 370 1.49 -16.34 28.67
C SER A 370 0.93 -17.18 27.52
N HIS A 371 0.86 -16.63 26.30
CA HIS A 371 0.32 -17.36 25.15
C HIS A 371 1.19 -18.58 24.82
N ASN A 372 0.63 -19.81 24.66
CA ASN A 372 1.49 -21.00 24.56
C ASN A 372 2.31 -21.03 23.27
N GLY A 373 1.83 -20.36 22.22
CA GLY A 373 2.61 -20.13 21.00
C GLY A 373 3.94 -19.38 21.22
N PHE A 374 4.17 -18.71 22.34
CA PHE A 374 5.47 -18.09 22.68
C PHE A 374 6.36 -18.95 23.55
N LYS A 375 5.99 -20.21 23.79
CA LYS A 375 6.83 -21.14 24.54
C LYS A 375 7.71 -21.95 23.60
N ASN A 376 8.80 -22.49 24.13
CA ASN A 376 9.63 -23.47 23.44
C ASN A 376 9.11 -24.90 23.71
N SER A 377 9.77 -25.91 23.12
CA SER A 377 9.41 -27.33 23.32
C SER A 377 9.48 -27.80 24.78
N GLY A 378 10.29 -27.13 25.61
CA GLY A 378 10.38 -27.36 27.05
C GLY A 378 9.34 -26.58 27.88
N ASN A 379 8.33 -25.97 27.24
CA ASN A 379 7.29 -25.15 27.87
C ASN A 379 7.82 -23.89 28.59
N ASN A 380 9.07 -23.48 28.33
CA ASN A 380 9.63 -22.24 28.83
C ASN A 380 9.28 -21.08 27.88
N SER A 381 9.07 -19.88 28.42
CA SER A 381 8.80 -18.71 27.58
C SER A 381 10.00 -18.35 26.71
N ARG A 382 9.74 -18.03 25.44
CA ARG A 382 10.71 -17.42 24.51
C ARG A 382 10.66 -15.90 24.56
N VAL A 383 9.73 -15.30 25.32
CA VAL A 383 9.77 -13.87 25.65
C VAL A 383 10.84 -13.68 26.74
N VAL A 384 12.08 -13.47 26.32
CA VAL A 384 13.27 -13.45 27.20
C VAL A 384 13.50 -12.10 27.88
N ALA A 385 12.86 -11.05 27.38
CA ALA A 385 12.82 -9.74 28.01
C ALA A 385 11.46 -9.09 27.75
N ASN A 386 10.93 -8.38 28.75
CA ASN A 386 9.68 -7.65 28.66
C ASN A 386 9.80 -6.35 29.46
N VAL A 387 9.86 -5.23 28.74
CA VAL A 387 10.13 -3.90 29.30
C VAL A 387 9.06 -2.91 28.85
N ASN A 388 8.70 -1.97 29.73
CA ASN A 388 7.66 -0.99 29.51
C ASN A 388 8.20 0.44 29.69
N PHE A 389 8.02 1.28 28.66
CA PHE A 389 8.45 2.68 28.64
C PHE A 389 7.28 3.67 28.67
N THR A 390 6.05 3.17 28.81
CA THR A 390 4.83 3.99 28.79
C THR A 390 4.52 4.56 30.19
N ASN A 391 3.42 5.29 30.28
CA ASN A 391 2.90 5.77 31.57
C ASN A 391 2.03 4.74 32.32
N SER A 392 1.81 3.54 31.77
CA SER A 392 1.26 2.44 32.58
C SER A 392 2.31 1.98 33.59
N ASN A 393 1.88 1.23 34.61
CA ASN A 393 2.81 0.75 35.63
C ASN A 393 3.97 -0.01 34.95
N ILE A 394 5.22 0.25 35.34
CA ILE A 394 6.40 -0.36 34.70
C ILE A 394 6.41 -1.90 34.82
N SER A 395 5.66 -2.46 35.78
CA SER A 395 5.44 -3.90 35.93
C SER A 395 4.25 -4.44 35.13
N ASP A 396 3.45 -3.58 34.50
CA ASP A 396 2.35 -3.95 33.61
C ASP A 396 2.89 -4.35 32.24
N ASN A 397 3.33 -5.60 32.19
CA ASN A 397 3.94 -6.26 31.05
C ASN A 397 2.91 -6.99 30.18
N ALA A 398 1.61 -6.80 30.45
CA ALA A 398 0.52 -7.37 29.68
C ALA A 398 0.26 -6.56 28.40
N ASP A 399 -0.23 -7.24 27.37
CA ASP A 399 -0.71 -6.60 26.16
C ASP A 399 -2.22 -6.35 26.24
N VAL A 400 -2.60 -5.25 26.88
CA VAL A 400 -4.01 -4.86 27.04
C VAL A 400 -4.61 -4.37 25.71
N TYR A 401 -3.80 -3.83 24.81
CA TYR A 401 -4.28 -3.33 23.52
C TYR A 401 -4.50 -4.48 22.52
N GLY A 402 -3.54 -5.40 22.42
CA GLY A 402 -3.62 -6.67 21.67
C GLY A 402 -2.76 -6.72 20.40
N HIS A 403 -2.35 -5.56 19.88
CA HIS A 403 -1.62 -5.45 18.62
C HIS A 403 -0.22 -6.11 18.68
N GLY A 404 0.52 -5.89 19.76
CA GLY A 404 1.90 -6.38 19.87
C GLY A 404 1.98 -7.91 19.96
N THR A 405 0.99 -8.54 20.59
CA THR A 405 0.85 -10.01 20.63
C THR A 405 0.62 -10.59 19.25
N HIS A 406 -0.24 -9.95 18.43
CA HIS A 406 -0.48 -10.37 17.05
C HIS A 406 0.78 -10.25 16.20
N VAL A 407 1.46 -9.11 16.29
CA VAL A 407 2.74 -8.83 15.61
C VAL A 407 3.82 -9.85 15.99
N ALA A 408 3.99 -10.13 17.28
CA ALA A 408 4.97 -11.11 17.76
C ALA A 408 4.65 -12.54 17.29
N GLY A 409 3.37 -12.90 17.23
CA GLY A 409 2.90 -14.18 16.70
C GLY A 409 3.29 -14.38 15.24
N LEU A 410 3.12 -13.35 14.40
CA LEU A 410 3.51 -13.38 12.98
C LEU A 410 5.03 -13.51 12.79
N ALA A 411 5.81 -12.81 13.61
CA ALA A 411 7.27 -12.86 13.52
C ALA A 411 7.84 -14.20 14.00
N ALA A 412 7.40 -14.68 15.18
CA ALA A 412 8.08 -15.74 15.90
C ALA A 412 7.15 -16.69 16.67
N GLY A 413 5.86 -16.74 16.36
CA GLY A 413 4.92 -17.65 17.01
C GLY A 413 5.17 -19.12 16.66
N ASN A 414 5.00 -20.02 17.64
CA ASN A 414 5.17 -21.47 17.49
C ASN A 414 4.01 -22.26 18.12
N SER A 415 2.78 -21.90 17.77
CA SER A 415 1.58 -22.60 18.22
C SER A 415 1.39 -23.91 17.46
N SER A 416 0.95 -24.94 18.17
CA SER A 416 0.46 -26.20 17.60
C SER A 416 -0.99 -26.12 17.14
N GLN A 417 -1.70 -25.00 17.39
CA GLN A 417 -3.07 -24.81 16.92
C GLN A 417 -3.17 -24.92 15.39
N GLY A 418 -4.27 -25.50 14.92
CA GLY A 418 -4.48 -25.79 13.50
C GLY A 418 -3.39 -26.69 12.92
N SER A 419 -2.83 -27.62 13.71
CA SER A 419 -1.67 -28.44 13.32
C SER A 419 -0.41 -27.63 12.95
N GLY A 420 -0.28 -26.40 13.46
CA GLY A 420 0.81 -25.48 13.13
C GLY A 420 0.51 -24.53 11.96
N ALA A 421 -0.74 -24.49 11.48
CA ALA A 421 -1.19 -23.66 10.35
C ALA A 421 -0.84 -22.16 10.45
N TYR A 422 -0.69 -21.64 11.67
CA TYR A 422 -0.55 -20.22 11.98
C TYR A 422 0.73 -19.93 12.78
N ARG A 423 1.79 -20.66 12.46
CA ARG A 423 3.14 -20.37 12.97
C ARG A 423 3.67 -19.08 12.35
N GLY A 424 4.49 -18.38 13.12
CA GLY A 424 5.26 -17.25 12.63
C GLY A 424 6.44 -17.70 11.77
N VAL A 425 7.12 -16.74 11.15
CA VAL A 425 8.22 -17.05 10.23
C VAL A 425 9.46 -17.61 10.96
N ALA A 426 9.81 -17.10 12.14
CA ALA A 426 10.96 -17.54 12.94
C ALA A 426 10.51 -18.20 14.26
N THR A 427 9.95 -19.40 14.16
CA THR A 427 9.26 -20.13 15.25
C THR A 427 10.10 -20.39 16.51
N ASN A 428 11.43 -20.36 16.44
CA ASN A 428 12.31 -20.59 17.58
C ASN A 428 13.24 -19.40 17.90
N ALA A 429 12.97 -18.22 17.32
CA ALA A 429 13.65 -16.99 17.73
C ALA A 429 13.28 -16.60 19.17
N ASN A 430 14.22 -15.93 19.85
CA ASN A 430 13.97 -15.27 21.12
C ASN A 430 13.20 -13.97 20.88
N ILE A 431 12.22 -13.67 21.72
CA ILE A 431 11.33 -12.53 21.60
C ILE A 431 11.66 -11.53 22.71
N ILE A 432 11.88 -10.27 22.32
CA ILE A 432 12.14 -9.17 23.24
C ILE A 432 10.95 -8.21 23.14
N SER A 433 10.10 -8.16 24.16
CA SER A 433 8.95 -7.26 24.20
C SER A 433 9.38 -5.88 24.69
N VAL A 434 9.19 -4.87 23.85
CA VAL A 434 9.50 -3.46 24.17
C VAL A 434 8.22 -2.64 24.03
N LYS A 435 7.51 -2.46 25.13
CA LYS A 435 6.23 -1.73 25.17
C LYS A 435 6.48 -0.22 25.15
N VAL A 436 6.05 0.42 24.06
CA VAL A 436 6.13 1.87 23.83
C VAL A 436 4.78 2.48 23.45
N LEU A 437 3.75 1.64 23.25
CA LEU A 437 2.34 2.04 23.15
C LEU A 437 1.62 1.66 24.43
N ASN A 438 0.85 2.60 24.99
CA ASN A 438 0.07 2.37 26.20
C ASN A 438 -1.11 1.43 25.94
N ASN A 439 -1.97 1.24 26.95
CA ASN A 439 -3.09 0.29 26.89
C ASN A 439 -4.21 0.71 25.92
N ASP A 440 -4.14 1.93 25.38
CA ASP A 440 -5.03 2.46 24.34
C ASP A 440 -4.39 2.43 22.94
N GLY A 441 -3.18 1.88 22.80
CA GLY A 441 -2.45 1.87 21.54
C GLY A 441 -1.78 3.22 21.20
N VAL A 442 -1.74 4.16 22.15
CA VAL A 442 -1.16 5.49 21.97
C VAL A 442 0.29 5.50 22.43
N GLY A 443 1.19 6.06 21.60
CA GLY A 443 2.62 6.18 21.90
C GLY A 443 3.12 7.62 21.88
N ASN A 444 4.24 7.85 22.55
CA ASN A 444 5.00 9.09 22.47
C ASN A 444 6.38 8.83 21.85
N THR A 445 6.90 9.79 21.08
CA THR A 445 8.23 9.70 20.47
C THR A 445 9.33 9.45 21.51
N SER A 446 9.23 10.05 22.70
CA SER A 446 10.20 9.83 23.79
C SER A 446 10.23 8.38 24.30
N TRP A 447 9.06 7.73 24.42
CA TRP A 447 8.96 6.33 24.82
C TRP A 447 9.56 5.40 23.78
N LEU A 448 9.29 5.67 22.50
CA LEU A 448 9.89 4.95 21.39
C LEU A 448 11.42 5.09 21.40
N LEU A 449 11.94 6.31 21.53
CA LEU A 449 13.38 6.55 21.57
C LEU A 449 14.06 5.86 22.75
N ASN A 450 13.44 5.87 23.93
CA ASN A 450 13.95 5.17 25.11
C ASN A 450 13.93 3.64 24.91
N GLY A 451 12.88 3.10 24.29
CA GLY A 451 12.81 1.67 23.95
C GLY A 451 13.88 1.26 22.95
N LEU A 452 14.09 2.04 21.89
CA LEU A 452 15.15 1.81 20.91
C LEU A 452 16.56 1.96 21.52
N GLN A 453 16.74 2.90 22.46
CA GLN A 453 17.98 3.04 23.21
C GLN A 453 18.24 1.81 24.08
N TRP A 454 17.23 1.34 24.82
CA TRP A 454 17.35 0.14 25.63
C TRP A 454 17.70 -1.09 24.78
N ILE A 455 17.13 -1.22 23.58
CA ILE A 455 17.51 -2.27 22.62
C ILE A 455 18.99 -2.15 22.27
N LEU A 456 19.47 -0.95 21.92
CA LEU A 456 20.88 -0.74 21.57
C LEU A 456 21.82 -1.16 22.71
N ASP A 457 21.47 -0.83 23.94
CA ASP A 457 22.27 -1.14 25.14
C ASP A 457 22.24 -2.65 25.49
N ASN A 458 21.12 -3.33 25.22
CA ASN A 458 20.91 -4.73 25.59
C ASN A 458 21.06 -5.72 24.43
N ARG A 459 21.39 -5.25 23.23
CA ARG A 459 21.47 -6.09 22.02
C ARG A 459 22.44 -7.27 22.17
N THR A 460 23.55 -7.09 22.88
CA THR A 460 24.53 -8.17 23.08
C THR A 460 23.97 -9.21 24.05
N THR A 461 23.36 -8.76 25.15
CA THR A 461 22.80 -9.61 26.21
C THR A 461 21.75 -10.58 25.68
N TYR A 462 20.82 -10.09 24.85
CA TYR A 462 19.72 -10.91 24.32
C TYR A 462 19.94 -11.35 22.87
N ASN A 463 21.15 -11.15 22.33
CA ASN A 463 21.47 -11.33 20.91
C ASN A 463 20.40 -10.72 19.97
N ILE A 464 20.00 -9.47 20.24
CA ILE A 464 19.03 -8.75 19.42
C ILE A 464 19.69 -8.41 18.10
N ARG A 465 19.25 -9.08 17.03
CA ARG A 465 19.74 -8.85 15.67
C ARG A 465 18.69 -8.25 14.76
N VAL A 466 17.41 -8.32 15.14
CA VAL A 466 16.29 -7.77 14.38
C VAL A 466 15.39 -6.94 15.28
N VAL A 467 14.96 -5.79 14.79
CA VAL A 467 13.98 -4.91 15.44
C VAL A 467 12.80 -4.74 14.51
N ASN A 468 11.59 -5.00 15.00
CA ASN A 468 10.34 -4.79 14.29
C ASN A 468 9.60 -3.56 14.85
N LEU A 469 9.32 -2.60 13.97
CA LEU A 469 8.59 -1.37 14.23
C LEU A 469 7.27 -1.40 13.46
N SER A 470 6.25 -2.02 14.05
CA SER A 470 4.88 -2.10 13.51
C SER A 470 4.01 -0.91 13.93
N LEU A 471 4.64 0.26 14.07
CA LEU A 471 4.04 1.51 14.48
C LEU A 471 4.67 2.66 13.70
N GLY A 472 4.07 3.85 13.79
CA GLY A 472 4.67 5.03 13.21
C GLY A 472 3.90 6.31 13.51
N THR A 473 4.50 7.41 13.09
CA THR A 473 3.97 8.77 13.15
C THR A 473 4.17 9.45 11.81
N THR A 474 3.45 10.54 11.55
CA THR A 474 3.61 11.33 10.32
C THR A 474 5.07 11.73 10.11
N ALA A 475 5.61 11.47 8.92
CA ALA A 475 6.97 11.84 8.55
C ALA A 475 7.04 13.30 8.10
N VAL A 476 7.07 14.23 9.06
CA VAL A 476 7.12 15.68 8.76
C VAL A 476 8.55 16.22 8.65
N ASP A 477 9.49 15.65 9.40
CA ASP A 477 10.91 16.04 9.37
C ASP A 477 11.71 15.10 8.47
N THR A 478 12.70 15.66 7.75
CA THR A 478 13.67 14.88 6.96
C THR A 478 14.27 13.74 7.79
N TYR A 479 14.54 12.59 7.17
CA TYR A 479 15.14 11.44 7.87
C TYR A 479 16.51 11.75 8.50
N THR A 480 17.17 12.84 8.09
CA THR A 480 18.44 13.28 8.70
C THR A 480 18.25 14.07 10.00
N ASN A 481 17.03 14.57 10.27
CA ASN A 481 16.71 15.35 11.46
C ASN A 481 15.72 14.62 12.38
N ASP A 482 14.86 13.78 11.83
CA ASP A 482 13.90 13.00 12.61
C ASP A 482 14.65 12.13 13.65
N PRO A 483 14.41 12.33 14.96
CA PRO A 483 15.14 11.65 16.00
C PRO A 483 14.91 10.13 15.98
N ILE A 484 13.76 9.66 15.51
CA ILE A 484 13.47 8.23 15.36
C ILE A 484 14.34 7.68 14.22
N CYS A 485 14.39 8.37 13.08
CA CYS A 485 15.23 7.96 11.94
C CYS A 485 16.72 7.93 12.30
N LEU A 486 17.19 8.90 13.09
CA LEU A 486 18.56 8.93 13.63
C LEU A 486 18.84 7.77 14.58
N LYS A 487 17.87 7.37 15.42
CA LYS A 487 18.02 6.21 16.30
C LYS A 487 18.01 4.89 15.51
N VAL A 488 17.18 4.79 14.48
CA VAL A 488 17.16 3.66 13.53
C VAL A 488 18.52 3.53 12.83
N LYS A 489 19.12 4.65 12.41
CA LYS A 489 20.49 4.68 11.86
C LYS A 489 21.49 4.06 12.84
N GLN A 490 21.48 4.50 14.10
CA GLN A 490 22.41 3.99 15.12
C GLN A 490 22.27 2.48 15.34
N LEU A 491 21.04 1.94 15.32
CA LEU A 491 20.80 0.50 15.41
C LEU A 491 21.36 -0.25 14.18
N ALA A 492 21.14 0.28 12.98
CA ALA A 492 21.68 -0.30 11.75
C ALA A 492 23.22 -0.32 11.74
N GLU A 493 23.85 0.79 12.14
CA GLU A 493 25.31 0.91 12.31
C GLU A 493 25.85 -0.02 13.42
N ALA A 494 25.02 -0.36 14.41
CA ALA A 494 25.34 -1.38 15.42
C ALA A 494 25.15 -2.83 14.92
N GLY A 495 24.67 -3.03 13.69
CA GLY A 495 24.51 -4.34 13.05
C GLY A 495 23.15 -4.98 13.28
N VAL A 496 22.17 -4.19 13.75
CA VAL A 496 20.79 -4.63 13.97
C VAL A 496 19.98 -4.34 12.71
N VAL A 497 19.27 -5.35 12.20
CA VAL A 497 18.35 -5.19 11.07
C VAL A 497 17.06 -4.54 11.58
N VAL A 498 16.76 -3.32 11.13
CA VAL A 498 15.54 -2.62 11.52
C VAL A 498 14.50 -2.76 10.42
N ILE A 499 13.34 -3.31 10.77
CA ILE A 499 12.17 -3.47 9.89
C ILE A 499 11.09 -2.50 10.36
N ALA A 500 10.54 -1.71 9.43
CA ALA A 500 9.49 -0.74 9.73
C ALA A 500 8.29 -0.93 8.80
N ALA A 501 7.08 -0.82 9.33
CA ALA A 501 5.87 -0.75 8.50
C ALA A 501 5.90 0.51 7.61
N SER A 502 5.30 0.48 6.42
CA SER A 502 5.22 1.65 5.53
C SER A 502 4.14 2.67 5.93
N GLY A 503 3.10 2.22 6.64
CA GLY A 503 1.90 2.98 6.98
C GLY A 503 0.65 2.46 6.29
N ASN A 504 -0.51 2.95 6.72
CA ASN A 504 -1.84 2.51 6.23
C ASN A 504 -2.64 3.66 5.59
N LEU A 505 -1.95 4.69 5.08
CA LEU A 505 -2.54 5.90 4.49
C LEU A 505 -2.50 5.85 2.95
N GLY A 506 -2.62 4.65 2.38
CA GLY A 506 -2.56 4.43 0.93
C GLY A 506 -3.76 4.97 0.15
N LYS A 507 -4.84 5.37 0.83
CA LYS A 507 -6.04 5.95 0.25
C LYS A 507 -6.51 7.18 1.02
N ASN A 508 -7.11 8.14 0.33
CA ASN A 508 -7.80 9.25 0.98
C ASN A 508 -9.21 8.82 1.44
N SER A 509 -9.94 9.74 2.08
CA SER A 509 -11.33 9.53 2.50
C SER A 509 -12.27 9.19 1.34
N ALA A 510 -11.96 9.63 0.11
CA ALA A 510 -12.70 9.30 -1.10
C ALA A 510 -12.28 7.95 -1.74
N GLY A 511 -11.42 7.17 -1.07
CA GLY A 511 -10.97 5.86 -1.55
C GLY A 511 -9.96 5.90 -2.70
N LEU A 512 -9.52 7.09 -3.13
CA LEU A 512 -8.54 7.29 -4.20
C LEU A 512 -7.13 6.98 -3.69
N LYS A 513 -6.28 6.41 -4.55
CA LYS A 513 -4.88 6.09 -4.23
C LYS A 513 -4.11 7.37 -3.87
N MET A 514 -3.34 7.31 -2.77
CA MET A 514 -2.45 8.38 -2.35
C MET A 514 -0.98 7.94 -2.42
N TYR A 515 -0.15 8.80 -2.99
CA TYR A 515 1.31 8.70 -2.97
C TYR A 515 1.89 9.68 -1.95
N GLY A 516 3.12 9.44 -1.50
CA GLY A 516 3.78 10.33 -0.55
C GLY A 516 3.41 10.11 0.92
N GLN A 517 2.88 8.94 1.26
CA GLN A 517 2.25 8.65 2.55
C GLN A 517 3.07 7.69 3.44
N ILE A 518 4.37 7.55 3.15
CA ILE A 518 5.29 6.77 3.97
C ILE A 518 5.52 7.49 5.29
N HIS A 519 5.19 6.83 6.40
CA HIS A 519 5.31 7.40 7.75
C HIS A 519 6.72 7.19 8.34
N SER A 520 7.03 7.86 9.45
CA SER A 520 8.25 7.59 10.24
C SER A 520 7.95 6.45 11.21
N PRO A 521 8.84 5.44 11.37
CA PRO A 521 10.22 5.35 10.89
C PRO A 521 10.41 4.74 9.49
N GLY A 522 9.33 4.38 8.79
CA GLY A 522 9.39 3.81 7.44
C GLY A 522 10.02 4.74 6.37
N SER A 523 10.10 6.04 6.62
CA SER A 523 10.80 7.01 5.78
C SER A 523 12.32 6.89 5.86
N SER A 524 12.86 6.23 6.89
CA SER A 524 14.30 6.07 7.10
C SER A 524 14.93 5.21 6.00
N PRO A 525 16.00 5.67 5.32
CA PRO A 525 16.75 4.82 4.39
C PRO A 525 17.54 3.73 5.12
N TYR A 526 17.67 3.77 6.45
CA TYR A 526 18.38 2.77 7.25
C TYR A 526 17.48 1.59 7.68
N ALA A 527 16.15 1.79 7.70
CA ALA A 527 15.19 0.70 7.89
C ALA A 527 14.85 0.01 6.56
N ILE A 528 14.50 -1.28 6.63
CA ILE A 528 13.78 -1.99 5.59
C ILE A 528 12.29 -1.73 5.81
N THR A 529 11.71 -0.94 4.93
CA THR A 529 10.32 -0.48 4.99
C THR A 529 9.43 -1.44 4.23
N VAL A 530 8.37 -1.91 4.89
CA VAL A 530 7.53 -3.00 4.40
C VAL A 530 6.10 -2.50 4.18
N GLY A 531 5.64 -2.56 2.93
CA GLY A 531 4.22 -2.38 2.60
C GLY A 531 3.42 -3.66 2.67
N ALA A 532 2.10 -3.56 2.50
CA ALA A 532 1.18 -4.69 2.59
C ALA A 532 0.67 -5.13 1.22
N SER A 533 0.77 -6.43 0.95
CA SER A 533 0.02 -7.10 -0.11
C SER A 533 -1.21 -7.82 0.44
N ASN A 534 -2.17 -8.04 -0.44
CA ASN A 534 -3.34 -8.86 -0.21
C ASN A 534 -3.14 -10.19 -0.93
N SER A 535 -2.97 -11.27 -0.16
CA SER A 535 -2.79 -12.61 -0.71
C SER A 535 -4.09 -13.30 -1.12
N MET A 536 -5.21 -12.56 -1.09
CA MET A 536 -6.55 -13.08 -1.36
C MET A 536 -6.98 -14.26 -0.44
N GLY A 537 -6.24 -14.50 0.64
CA GLY A 537 -6.41 -15.66 1.51
C GLY A 537 -5.92 -16.98 0.91
N THR A 538 -5.22 -16.95 -0.24
CA THR A 538 -4.73 -18.15 -0.93
C THR A 538 -3.23 -18.35 -0.70
N ALA A 539 -2.74 -19.57 -0.99
CA ALA A 539 -1.31 -19.86 -1.05
C ALA A 539 -0.71 -19.53 -2.43
N SER A 540 -1.57 -19.28 -3.42
CA SER A 540 -1.14 -18.86 -4.75
C SER A 540 -0.54 -17.47 -4.65
N ARG A 541 0.46 -17.23 -5.49
CA ARG A 541 1.20 -15.97 -5.53
C ARG A 541 0.91 -15.14 -6.77
N LEU A 542 0.14 -15.67 -7.71
CA LEU A 542 -0.18 -15.02 -8.98
C LEU A 542 -1.44 -14.14 -8.91
N ASP A 543 -2.30 -14.36 -7.91
CA ASP A 543 -3.49 -13.56 -7.59
C ASP A 543 -3.22 -12.47 -6.54
N ASP A 544 -2.01 -12.42 -6.00
CA ASP A 544 -1.60 -11.42 -5.02
C ASP A 544 -1.60 -10.02 -5.63
N SER A 545 -2.10 -9.06 -4.86
CA SER A 545 -2.19 -7.65 -5.26
C SER A 545 -1.78 -6.72 -4.13
N MET A 546 -1.56 -5.45 -4.43
CA MET A 546 -1.30 -4.45 -3.39
C MET A 546 -2.52 -4.27 -2.48
N ALA A 547 -2.30 -4.30 -1.15
CA ALA A 547 -3.36 -3.93 -0.23
C ALA A 547 -3.71 -2.45 -0.43
N THR A 548 -5.01 -2.17 -0.48
CA THR A 548 -5.52 -0.83 -0.82
C THR A 548 -5.01 0.24 0.13
N TYR A 549 -4.97 -0.06 1.43
CA TYR A 549 -4.50 0.82 2.50
C TYR A 549 -2.98 0.96 2.59
N SER A 550 -2.18 0.11 1.96
CA SER A 550 -0.71 0.17 2.08
C SER A 550 -0.19 1.54 1.65
N SER A 551 0.54 2.24 2.53
CA SER A 551 1.17 3.51 2.21
C SER A 551 2.17 3.35 1.05
N ARG A 552 2.24 4.38 0.21
CA ARG A 552 3.01 4.43 -1.03
C ARG A 552 4.02 5.56 -0.99
N GLY A 553 5.20 5.35 -1.57
CA GLY A 553 6.23 6.35 -1.73
C GLY A 553 5.87 7.44 -2.74
N PRO A 554 6.85 8.29 -3.12
CA PRO A 554 8.14 8.45 -2.44
C PRO A 554 7.98 8.95 -0.99
N THR A 555 9.06 9.07 -0.22
CA THR A 555 8.99 9.81 1.05
C THR A 555 8.74 11.30 0.81
N ARG A 556 7.96 11.94 1.68
CA ARG A 556 7.65 13.39 1.62
C ARG A 556 8.03 14.15 2.88
N SER A 557 8.84 13.54 3.74
CA SER A 557 9.58 14.24 4.78
C SER A 557 10.50 15.30 4.17
N PHE A 558 10.73 16.40 4.88
CA PHE A 558 11.51 17.54 4.36
C PHE A 558 12.23 18.31 5.46
N TYR A 559 13.17 19.16 5.08
CA TYR A 559 13.67 20.24 5.93
C TYR A 559 13.45 21.59 5.24
N ARG A 560 13.49 22.68 6.01
CA ARG A 560 13.47 24.04 5.46
C ARG A 560 14.86 24.65 5.50
N THR A 561 15.26 25.29 4.41
CA THR A 561 16.50 26.09 4.35
C THR A 561 16.35 27.36 5.19
N SER A 562 17.46 28.07 5.44
CA SER A 562 17.46 29.38 6.12
C SER A 562 16.52 30.40 5.48
N ASN A 563 16.24 30.26 4.18
CA ASN A 563 15.39 31.16 3.40
C ASN A 563 13.92 30.67 3.33
N GLY A 564 13.56 29.62 4.07
CA GLY A 564 12.19 29.09 4.17
C GLY A 564 11.79 28.04 3.12
N THR A 565 12.64 27.74 2.14
CA THR A 565 12.34 26.76 1.09
C THR A 565 12.34 25.34 1.64
N ALA A 566 11.25 24.58 1.41
CA ALA A 566 11.17 23.17 1.76
C ALA A 566 11.94 22.30 0.75
N VAL A 567 12.81 21.42 1.24
CA VAL A 567 13.57 20.44 0.47
C VAL A 567 13.13 19.05 0.89
N TYR A 568 12.43 18.37 -0.02
CA TYR A 568 11.84 17.04 0.23
C TYR A 568 12.84 15.91 0.00
N ASP A 569 12.77 14.90 0.86
CA ASP A 569 13.66 13.75 0.82
C ASP A 569 13.46 12.89 -0.43
N ASN A 570 12.21 12.73 -0.91
CA ASN A 570 11.82 12.03 -2.15
C ASN A 570 12.46 10.63 -2.35
N LEU A 571 12.66 9.87 -1.27
CA LEU A 571 13.25 8.54 -1.35
C LEU A 571 12.26 7.51 -1.90
N ILE A 572 12.75 6.51 -2.64
CA ILE A 572 11.94 5.37 -3.07
C ILE A 572 11.64 4.48 -1.85
N LYS A 573 10.35 4.32 -1.53
CA LYS A 573 9.81 3.46 -0.47
C LYS A 573 8.41 2.96 -0.88
N PRO A 574 7.91 1.82 -0.33
CA PRO A 574 8.61 0.89 0.56
C PRO A 574 9.76 0.16 -0.15
N ASP A 575 10.62 -0.56 0.58
CA ASP A 575 11.69 -1.36 -0.03
C ASP A 575 11.13 -2.68 -0.59
N ILE A 576 10.17 -3.28 0.12
CA ILE A 576 9.45 -4.51 -0.29
C ILE A 576 8.03 -4.48 0.24
N VAL A 577 7.21 -5.44 -0.17
CA VAL A 577 5.91 -5.74 0.44
C VAL A 577 5.86 -7.16 0.98
N ALA A 578 4.96 -7.43 1.90
CA ALA A 578 4.67 -8.79 2.36
C ALA A 578 3.16 -8.93 2.61
N PRO A 579 2.63 -10.17 2.67
CA PRO A 579 1.23 -10.39 3.05
C PRO A 579 0.89 -9.59 4.30
N GLY A 580 -0.23 -8.87 4.27
CA GLY A 580 -0.63 -8.01 5.38
C GLY A 580 -2.12 -7.79 5.48
N ASN A 581 -2.93 -8.50 4.70
CA ASN A 581 -4.38 -8.39 4.70
C ASN A 581 -5.00 -9.64 5.31
N ARG A 582 -5.82 -9.47 6.35
CA ARG A 582 -6.55 -10.52 7.06
C ARG A 582 -5.65 -11.68 7.47
N LEU A 583 -4.51 -11.37 8.10
CA LEU A 583 -3.61 -12.39 8.63
C LEU A 583 -4.11 -12.89 9.99
N VAL A 584 -4.15 -14.21 10.16
CA VAL A 584 -4.39 -14.86 11.45
C VAL A 584 -3.13 -14.80 12.29
N SER A 585 -3.25 -14.33 13.53
CA SER A 585 -2.19 -14.51 14.52
C SER A 585 -2.72 -14.42 15.95
N TYR A 586 -1.80 -14.41 16.89
CA TYR A 586 -2.09 -14.62 18.31
C TYR A 586 -2.87 -13.44 18.88
N LYS A 587 -3.83 -13.76 19.74
CA LYS A 587 -4.68 -12.79 20.40
C LYS A 587 -4.30 -12.72 21.87
N ALA A 588 -4.02 -11.52 22.37
CA ALA A 588 -3.90 -11.32 23.80
C ALA A 588 -5.27 -11.53 24.49
N PRO A 589 -5.34 -12.25 25.62
CA PRO A 589 -6.60 -12.45 26.34
C PRO A 589 -7.26 -11.12 26.73
N ASN A 590 -8.56 -10.99 26.47
CA ASN A 590 -9.38 -9.81 26.81
C ASN A 590 -8.80 -8.46 26.32
N ASN A 591 -8.12 -8.46 25.16
CA ASN A 591 -7.55 -7.22 24.64
C ASN A 591 -8.62 -6.26 24.09
N LYS A 592 -8.33 -4.96 24.19
CA LYS A 592 -9.24 -3.87 23.83
C LYS A 592 -9.68 -3.92 22.36
N MET A 593 -8.78 -4.26 21.43
CA MET A 593 -9.12 -4.33 19.99
C MET A 593 -10.17 -5.38 19.70
N SER A 594 -10.02 -6.57 20.28
CA SER A 594 -10.92 -7.71 20.09
C SER A 594 -12.27 -7.53 20.77
N ILE A 595 -12.32 -6.78 21.88
CA ILE A 595 -13.55 -6.42 22.58
C ILE A 595 -14.32 -5.36 21.79
N ALA A 596 -13.62 -4.33 21.29
CA ALA A 596 -14.23 -3.27 20.50
C ALA A 596 -14.73 -3.76 19.13
N ASN A 597 -14.06 -4.77 18.56
CA ASN A 597 -14.39 -5.32 17.24
C ASN A 597 -14.47 -6.85 17.31
N ALA A 598 -15.66 -7.35 17.64
CA ALA A 598 -15.90 -8.79 17.79
C ALA A 598 -15.56 -9.60 16.53
N SER A 599 -15.68 -9.00 15.35
CA SER A 599 -15.37 -9.58 14.04
C SER A 599 -13.89 -9.93 13.83
N LEU A 600 -12.99 -9.43 14.68
CA LEU A 600 -11.57 -9.80 14.62
C LEU A 600 -11.30 -11.17 15.25
N ASN A 601 -12.19 -11.68 16.12
CA ASN A 601 -11.98 -12.94 16.82
C ASN A 601 -12.24 -14.14 15.89
N LEU A 602 -11.31 -15.11 15.90
CA LEU A 602 -11.57 -16.42 15.30
C LEU A 602 -12.20 -17.40 16.29
N ASP A 603 -11.85 -17.27 17.57
CA ASP A 603 -12.26 -18.20 18.60
C ASP A 603 -13.28 -17.55 19.54
N SER A 604 -14.30 -18.33 19.92
CA SER A 604 -15.31 -17.93 20.91
C SER A 604 -14.79 -17.97 22.36
N THR A 605 -13.57 -18.46 22.59
CA THR A 605 -12.96 -18.60 23.91
C THR A 605 -11.78 -17.65 24.08
N ASN A 606 -11.65 -17.03 25.25
CA ASN A 606 -10.53 -16.15 25.64
C ASN A 606 -9.48 -16.93 26.45
N THR A 607 -8.79 -17.86 25.79
CA THR A 607 -7.77 -18.72 26.40
C THR A 607 -6.36 -18.24 26.06
N SER A 608 -5.34 -18.93 26.59
CA SER A 608 -3.94 -18.68 26.28
C SER A 608 -3.51 -19.02 24.85
N ASP A 609 -4.42 -19.51 24.00
CA ASP A 609 -4.12 -19.87 22.62
C ASP A 609 -5.07 -19.22 21.61
N SER A 610 -5.83 -18.21 22.03
CA SER A 610 -6.80 -17.57 21.14
C SER A 610 -6.14 -16.86 19.96
N MET A 611 -6.87 -16.81 18.85
CA MET A 611 -6.43 -16.21 17.59
C MET A 611 -7.32 -15.04 17.16
N MET A 612 -6.75 -14.10 16.39
CA MET A 612 -7.49 -13.01 15.74
C MET A 612 -6.95 -12.69 14.33
N TYR A 613 -7.81 -12.11 13.50
CA TYR A 613 -7.42 -11.55 12.20
C TYR A 613 -7.05 -10.08 12.35
N MET A 614 -6.00 -9.65 11.67
CA MET A 614 -5.68 -8.22 11.49
C MET A 614 -5.21 -7.91 10.07
N SER A 615 -5.39 -6.65 9.67
CA SER A 615 -4.90 -6.09 8.41
C SER A 615 -4.06 -4.85 8.69
N GLY A 616 -2.91 -4.73 8.01
CA GLY A 616 -2.05 -3.55 8.07
C GLY A 616 -0.63 -3.85 7.59
N SER A 617 0.11 -2.80 7.20
CA SER A 617 1.57 -2.92 7.02
C SER A 617 2.28 -3.33 8.33
N SER A 618 1.65 -3.05 9.48
CA SER A 618 2.02 -3.57 10.80
C SER A 618 2.02 -5.10 10.91
N MET A 619 1.24 -5.80 10.08
CA MET A 619 1.21 -7.27 9.99
C MET A 619 2.19 -7.79 8.94
N SER A 620 2.55 -6.99 7.93
CA SER A 620 3.57 -7.32 6.94
C SER A 620 5.00 -7.24 7.48
N ALA A 621 5.30 -6.18 8.23
CA ALA A 621 6.62 -5.96 8.85
C ALA A 621 7.14 -7.16 9.67
N PRO A 622 6.36 -7.80 10.57
CA PRO A 622 6.86 -8.93 11.36
C PRO A 622 7.20 -10.16 10.51
N LEU A 623 6.58 -10.35 9.34
CA LEU A 623 6.95 -11.44 8.42
C LEU A 623 8.37 -11.26 7.90
N VAL A 624 8.70 -10.03 7.53
CA VAL A 624 10.06 -9.65 7.08
C VAL A 624 11.05 -9.70 8.24
N ALA A 625 10.64 -9.34 9.46
CA ALA A 625 11.47 -9.47 10.65
C ALA A 625 11.83 -10.93 10.95
N GLY A 626 10.86 -11.84 10.87
CA GLY A 626 11.12 -13.27 10.98
C GLY A 626 12.01 -13.78 9.84
N ALA A 627 11.78 -13.36 8.60
CA ALA A 627 12.63 -13.73 7.46
C ALA A 627 14.09 -13.26 7.66
N ALA A 628 14.29 -12.04 8.15
CA ALA A 628 15.62 -11.52 8.51
C ALA A 628 16.30 -12.38 9.58
N ALA A 629 15.56 -12.82 10.60
CA ALA A 629 16.09 -13.74 11.61
C ALA A 629 16.50 -15.09 11.02
N LEU A 630 15.74 -15.64 10.06
CA LEU A 630 16.13 -16.86 9.35
C LEU A 630 17.42 -16.64 8.53
N LEU A 631 17.55 -15.52 7.81
CA LEU A 631 18.77 -15.20 7.06
C LEU A 631 20.00 -15.09 7.98
N LEU A 632 19.82 -14.51 9.15
CA LEU A 632 20.88 -14.39 10.16
C LEU A 632 21.23 -15.73 10.82
N GLN A 633 20.30 -16.68 10.90
CA GLN A 633 20.60 -18.06 11.28
C GLN A 633 21.38 -18.78 10.17
N VAL A 634 21.04 -18.53 8.89
CA VAL A 634 21.78 -19.09 7.73
C VAL A 634 23.23 -18.62 7.71
N ASN A 635 23.44 -17.33 7.96
CA ASN A 635 24.76 -16.73 7.97
C ASN A 635 24.80 -15.59 9.02
N PRO A 636 25.44 -15.81 10.19
CA PRO A 636 25.43 -14.83 11.29
C PRO A 636 26.24 -13.56 10.96
N ASN A 637 27.12 -13.61 9.95
CA ASN A 637 27.98 -12.51 9.55
C ASN A 637 27.28 -11.51 8.60
N LEU A 638 26.08 -11.82 8.10
CA LEU A 638 25.34 -10.89 7.23
C LEU A 638 25.15 -9.54 7.91
N THR A 639 25.44 -8.47 7.16
CA THR A 639 25.16 -7.10 7.57
C THR A 639 23.68 -6.75 7.30
N PRO A 640 23.15 -5.67 7.90
CA PRO A 640 21.82 -5.20 7.56
C PRO A 640 21.61 -4.92 6.06
N ASN A 641 22.62 -4.43 5.35
CA ASN A 641 22.54 -4.19 3.91
C ASN A 641 22.54 -5.48 3.08
N MET A 642 23.26 -6.52 3.50
CA MET A 642 23.17 -7.83 2.85
C MET A 642 21.79 -8.44 3.06
N VAL A 643 21.24 -8.38 4.28
CA VAL A 643 19.87 -8.85 4.55
C VAL A 643 18.86 -8.10 3.68
N ARG A 644 18.98 -6.77 3.61
CA ARG A 644 18.18 -5.94 2.71
C ARG A 644 18.31 -6.35 1.24
N MET A 645 19.54 -6.59 0.76
CA MET A 645 19.79 -7.02 -0.62
C MET A 645 19.13 -8.36 -0.89
N LEU A 646 19.35 -9.36 -0.02
CA LEU A 646 18.79 -10.70 -0.18
C LEU A 646 17.27 -10.67 -0.26
N LEU A 647 16.62 -9.89 0.60
CA LEU A 647 15.16 -9.77 0.61
C LEU A 647 14.61 -9.07 -0.64
N GLN A 648 15.26 -7.99 -1.10
CA GLN A 648 14.81 -7.24 -2.28
C GLN A 648 15.09 -7.98 -3.58
N TYR A 649 16.30 -8.51 -3.73
CA TYR A 649 16.78 -9.14 -4.96
C TYR A 649 15.93 -10.37 -5.33
N THR A 650 15.46 -11.11 -4.32
CA THR A 650 14.66 -12.33 -4.54
C THR A 650 13.16 -12.09 -4.47
N ALA A 651 12.72 -10.86 -4.14
CA ALA A 651 11.30 -10.51 -4.06
C ALA A 651 10.58 -10.79 -5.38
N GLN A 652 9.28 -11.06 -5.32
CA GLN A 652 8.45 -11.30 -6.49
C GLN A 652 7.74 -10.00 -6.91
N PRO A 653 7.92 -9.50 -8.13
CA PRO A 653 7.12 -8.39 -8.64
C PRO A 653 5.63 -8.74 -8.70
N LEU A 654 4.79 -7.87 -8.16
CA LEU A 654 3.33 -7.92 -8.24
C LEU A 654 2.83 -7.27 -9.53
N ILE A 655 1.84 -7.90 -10.15
CA ILE A 655 1.21 -7.43 -11.38
C ILE A 655 0.45 -6.13 -11.09
N GLY A 656 0.65 -5.11 -11.95
CA GLY A 656 -0.08 -3.84 -11.85
C GLY A 656 0.36 -2.91 -10.72
N ALA A 657 1.46 -3.22 -10.02
CA ALA A 657 2.05 -2.37 -8.99
C ALA A 657 3.35 -1.70 -9.48
N ASN A 658 3.55 -0.42 -9.18
CA ASN A 658 4.83 0.25 -9.49
C ASN A 658 5.79 0.28 -8.28
N THR A 659 7.04 0.70 -8.50
CA THR A 659 8.09 0.70 -7.46
C THR A 659 7.74 1.52 -6.22
N PHE A 660 6.97 2.60 -6.31
CA PHE A 660 6.52 3.36 -5.12
C PHE A 660 5.39 2.66 -4.36
N GLU A 661 4.75 1.65 -4.95
CA GLU A 661 3.74 0.82 -4.27
C GLU A 661 4.38 -0.43 -3.66
N GLN A 662 5.13 -1.19 -4.46
CA GLN A 662 5.62 -2.52 -4.08
C GLN A 662 7.10 -2.58 -3.69
N GLY A 663 7.86 -1.52 -3.90
CA GLY A 663 9.32 -1.58 -3.81
C GLY A 663 9.89 -2.57 -4.83
N ALA A 664 10.79 -3.46 -4.38
CA ALA A 664 11.34 -4.53 -5.20
C ALA A 664 10.35 -5.69 -5.42
N GLY A 665 9.22 -5.72 -4.70
CA GLY A 665 8.19 -6.74 -4.82
C GLY A 665 7.84 -7.42 -3.49
N GLN A 666 7.05 -8.48 -3.58
CA GLN A 666 6.59 -9.26 -2.44
C GLN A 666 7.65 -10.22 -1.91
N LEU A 667 7.76 -10.28 -0.58
CA LEU A 667 8.66 -11.14 0.19
C LEU A 667 8.69 -12.58 -0.36
N ASN A 668 9.90 -13.08 -0.57
CA ASN A 668 10.17 -14.45 -1.01
C ASN A 668 11.27 -15.05 -0.14
N VAL A 669 10.88 -15.78 0.90
CA VAL A 669 11.80 -16.37 1.88
C VAL A 669 12.59 -17.51 1.28
N GLU A 670 11.97 -18.32 0.41
CA GLU A 670 12.63 -19.40 -0.33
C GLU A 670 13.85 -18.87 -1.08
N GLY A 671 13.64 -17.88 -1.95
CA GLY A 671 14.71 -17.34 -2.76
C GLY A 671 15.79 -16.66 -1.93
N ALA A 672 15.39 -15.88 -0.92
CA ALA A 672 16.33 -15.16 -0.05
C ALA A 672 17.25 -16.13 0.72
N VAL A 673 16.67 -17.19 1.30
CA VAL A 673 17.43 -18.23 2.02
C VAL A 673 18.33 -18.99 1.06
N ARG A 674 17.82 -19.41 -0.10
CA ARG A 674 18.60 -20.15 -1.10
C ARG A 674 19.81 -19.34 -1.58
N LEU A 675 19.63 -18.04 -1.85
CA LEU A 675 20.72 -17.14 -2.21
C LEU A 675 21.71 -16.97 -1.06
N ALA A 676 21.23 -16.68 0.15
CA ALA A 676 22.06 -16.50 1.34
C ALA A 676 22.92 -17.73 1.67
N ARG A 677 22.38 -18.93 1.47
CA ARG A 677 23.11 -20.19 1.68
C ARG A 677 24.26 -20.40 0.70
N SER A 678 24.16 -19.83 -0.50
CA SER A 678 25.22 -19.90 -1.51
C SER A 678 26.40 -18.97 -1.20
N LEU A 679 26.23 -18.01 -0.28
CA LEU A 679 27.26 -17.07 0.12
C LEU A 679 28.23 -17.69 1.14
N ARG A 680 29.45 -17.12 1.15
CA ARG A 680 30.49 -17.48 2.11
C ARG A 680 30.10 -17.12 3.55
N THR A 681 30.54 -17.93 4.51
CA THR A 681 30.38 -17.67 5.96
C THR A 681 31.70 -17.36 6.65
N ASP A 682 32.83 -17.62 6.00
CA ASP A 682 34.19 -17.37 6.49
C ASP A 682 34.64 -15.92 6.26
N VAL A 683 33.73 -15.05 5.83
CA VAL A 683 33.98 -13.64 5.54
C VAL A 683 33.31 -12.78 6.62
N ASP A 684 34.09 -11.88 7.23
CA ASP A 684 33.53 -10.78 8.02
C ASP A 684 33.12 -9.65 7.06
N PHE A 685 31.82 -9.55 6.82
CA PHE A 685 31.27 -8.54 5.91
C PHE A 685 31.38 -7.10 6.44
N ASN A 686 31.78 -6.91 7.70
CA ASN A 686 31.97 -5.60 8.31
C ASN A 686 33.35 -5.01 7.99
N THR A 687 34.38 -5.85 7.87
CA THR A 687 35.78 -5.44 7.63
C THR A 687 36.29 -5.80 6.23
N LEU A 688 35.38 -6.23 5.35
CA LEU A 688 35.68 -6.63 3.97
C LEU A 688 36.62 -5.66 3.25
N THR A 689 37.78 -6.15 2.81
CA THR A 689 38.71 -5.39 1.96
C THR A 689 38.26 -5.45 0.50
N LYS A 690 38.62 -4.41 -0.28
CA LYS A 690 38.34 -4.36 -1.71
C LYS A 690 38.92 -5.61 -2.40
N GLY A 691 38.11 -6.28 -3.22
CA GLY A 691 38.50 -7.51 -3.94
C GLY A 691 38.18 -8.82 -3.21
N THR A 692 37.78 -8.78 -1.92
CA THR A 692 37.30 -9.98 -1.24
C THR A 692 35.90 -10.34 -1.71
N THR A 693 35.75 -11.52 -2.32
CA THR A 693 34.46 -12.00 -2.84
C THR A 693 33.53 -12.50 -1.73
N MET A 694 32.24 -12.13 -1.82
CA MET A 694 31.15 -12.65 -0.99
C MET A 694 30.75 -14.08 -1.36
N VAL A 695 31.07 -14.49 -2.59
CA VAL A 695 30.73 -15.81 -3.13
C VAL A 695 31.97 -16.71 -3.19
N PRO A 696 31.83 -18.05 -3.04
CA PRO A 696 32.94 -18.99 -3.20
C PRO A 696 33.58 -18.94 -4.61
N ALA A 697 34.77 -19.52 -4.75
CA ALA A 697 35.36 -19.74 -6.07
C ALA A 697 34.45 -20.63 -6.93
N LEU A 698 34.37 -20.34 -8.24
CA LEU A 698 33.49 -21.05 -9.20
C LEU A 698 32.00 -20.99 -8.84
N TRP A 699 31.57 -19.99 -8.06
CA TRP A 699 30.16 -19.83 -7.73
C TRP A 699 29.31 -19.57 -8.96
N VAL A 700 28.18 -20.29 -9.05
CA VAL A 700 27.16 -20.12 -10.07
C VAL A 700 25.91 -19.55 -9.40
N MET A 701 25.33 -18.54 -10.05
CA MET A 701 24.10 -17.91 -9.57
C MET A 701 22.99 -18.96 -9.40
N PRO A 702 22.36 -19.08 -8.21
CA PRO A 702 21.19 -19.94 -8.04
C PRO A 702 20.06 -19.53 -8.99
N SER A 703 19.19 -20.49 -9.36
CA SER A 703 18.01 -20.22 -10.19
C SER A 703 17.22 -19.00 -9.70
N THR A 704 16.99 -18.00 -10.55
CA THR A 704 16.25 -16.78 -10.18
C THR A 704 14.74 -16.94 -10.27
N VAL A 705 14.27 -18.19 -10.14
CA VAL A 705 12.87 -18.59 -10.11
C VAL A 705 12.62 -19.34 -8.82
N SER A 706 11.55 -18.99 -8.12
CA SER A 706 11.03 -19.73 -6.96
C SER A 706 9.76 -20.49 -7.35
N THR A 707 9.52 -21.60 -6.66
CA THR A 707 8.26 -22.36 -6.75
C THR A 707 7.71 -22.50 -5.34
N PHE A 708 6.40 -22.28 -5.17
CA PHE A 708 5.72 -22.37 -3.89
C PHE A 708 4.80 -23.60 -3.87
N THR A 709 3.96 -23.71 -2.83
CA THR A 709 3.08 -24.87 -2.59
C THR A 709 2.11 -25.17 -3.74
N ASP A 710 1.83 -24.18 -4.59
CA ASP A 710 1.02 -24.30 -5.82
C ASP A 710 1.80 -24.83 -7.04
N ASN A 711 3.11 -25.09 -6.90
CA ASN A 711 4.05 -25.44 -7.97
C ASN A 711 4.13 -24.41 -9.12
N LEU A 712 3.67 -23.18 -8.90
CA LEU A 712 3.76 -22.12 -9.88
C LEU A 712 5.11 -21.42 -9.77
N ALA A 713 5.75 -21.23 -10.93
CA ALA A 713 7.03 -20.56 -11.03
C ALA A 713 6.84 -19.04 -10.94
N VAL A 714 7.58 -18.41 -10.03
CA VAL A 714 7.65 -16.95 -9.92
C VAL A 714 9.07 -16.44 -10.16
N ASN A 715 9.20 -15.36 -10.92
CA ASN A 715 10.50 -14.74 -11.17
C ASN A 715 10.90 -13.82 -10.02
N TRP A 716 12.18 -13.83 -9.69
CA TRP A 716 12.78 -12.84 -8.79
C TRP A 716 12.87 -11.47 -9.47
N SER A 717 12.76 -10.41 -8.67
CA SER A 717 12.91 -9.02 -9.12
C SER A 717 14.32 -8.75 -9.66
N GLN A 718 15.33 -9.42 -9.07
CA GLN A 718 16.76 -9.19 -9.31
C GLN A 718 17.15 -7.72 -9.14
N MET A 719 16.44 -7.00 -8.26
CA MET A 719 16.53 -5.56 -8.05
C MET A 719 16.80 -5.21 -6.57
N VAL A 720 17.53 -4.13 -6.35
CA VAL A 720 17.75 -3.50 -5.04
C VAL A 720 17.42 -2.01 -5.15
N ILE A 721 16.68 -1.48 -4.18
CA ILE A 721 16.34 -0.06 -4.08
C ILE A 721 17.47 0.68 -3.34
N GLY A 722 17.95 1.76 -3.98
CA GLY A 722 18.79 2.79 -3.37
C GLY A 722 17.96 3.98 -2.88
N LYS A 723 18.57 5.17 -2.77
CA LYS A 723 17.83 6.36 -2.31
C LYS A 723 16.84 6.86 -3.35
N TYR A 724 17.33 7.11 -4.57
CA TYR A 724 16.54 7.68 -5.68
C TYR A 724 16.59 6.83 -6.94
N THR A 725 17.25 5.68 -6.88
CA THR A 725 17.44 4.79 -8.02
C THR A 725 17.15 3.36 -7.61
N THR A 726 16.92 2.52 -8.61
CA THR A 726 16.94 1.07 -8.48
C THR A 726 18.13 0.52 -9.24
N ILE A 727 18.65 -0.61 -8.77
CA ILE A 727 19.81 -1.27 -9.37
C ILE A 727 19.43 -2.72 -9.57
N SER A 728 19.76 -3.30 -10.73
CA SER A 728 19.43 -4.69 -11.05
C SER A 728 20.60 -5.42 -11.71
N GLY A 729 20.50 -6.75 -11.76
CA GLY A 729 21.46 -7.62 -12.44
C GLY A 729 22.25 -8.54 -11.51
N SER A 730 22.79 -9.62 -12.06
CA SER A 730 23.49 -10.68 -11.31
C SER A 730 24.77 -10.21 -10.61
N ASN A 731 25.44 -9.19 -11.17
CA ASN A 731 26.67 -8.63 -10.60
C ASN A 731 26.46 -7.99 -9.21
N LEU A 732 25.22 -7.66 -8.84
CA LEU A 732 24.85 -7.23 -7.48
C LEU A 732 25.34 -8.20 -6.42
N VAL A 733 25.24 -9.51 -6.67
CA VAL A 733 25.64 -10.52 -5.68
C VAL A 733 27.14 -10.81 -5.74
N SER A 734 27.73 -10.83 -6.93
CA SER A 734 29.09 -11.33 -7.13
C SER A 734 30.19 -10.26 -7.08
N GLN A 735 29.89 -9.00 -7.41
CA GLN A 735 30.91 -7.96 -7.64
C GLN A 735 30.85 -6.78 -6.66
N PHE A 736 29.66 -6.32 -6.28
CA PHE A 736 29.52 -5.10 -5.48
C PHE A 736 29.57 -5.40 -3.98
N GLN A 737 30.72 -5.76 -3.43
CA GLN A 737 30.79 -6.19 -2.02
C GLN A 737 30.82 -5.01 -1.02
N THR A 738 31.46 -3.89 -1.36
CA THR A 738 31.69 -2.75 -0.43
C THR A 738 30.40 -2.06 0.01
N VAL A 739 29.42 -1.95 -0.89
CA VAL A 739 28.09 -1.37 -0.67
C VAL A 739 27.25 -2.10 0.38
N TYR A 740 27.59 -3.36 0.65
CA TYR A 740 26.89 -4.17 1.64
C TYR A 740 27.57 -4.14 3.01
N LYS A 741 28.58 -3.30 3.23
CA LYS A 741 29.12 -3.07 4.58
C LYS A 741 28.07 -2.45 5.48
N ARG A 742 28.22 -2.66 6.80
CA ARG A 742 27.26 -2.21 7.82
C ARG A 742 27.01 -0.70 7.85
N ASN A 743 28.03 0.11 7.58
CA ASN A 743 27.96 1.56 7.74
C ASN A 743 27.75 2.33 6.43
N GLU A 744 27.48 1.62 5.34
CA GLU A 744 27.22 2.23 4.04
C GLU A 744 25.72 2.28 3.80
N LEU A 745 25.19 3.35 3.22
CA LEU A 745 23.85 3.31 2.65
C LEU A 745 23.94 2.82 1.22
N ILE A 746 23.06 1.89 0.84
CA ILE A 746 22.87 1.56 -0.58
C ILE A 746 22.35 2.84 -1.26
N GLY A 747 23.23 3.48 -2.01
CA GLY A 747 23.02 4.81 -2.55
C GLY A 747 23.48 4.89 -4.01
N ASN A 748 23.11 6.01 -4.64
CA ASN A 748 23.32 6.23 -6.07
C ASN A 748 24.78 6.59 -6.43
N GLY A 749 25.71 6.42 -5.49
CA GLY A 749 27.11 6.81 -5.60
C GLY A 749 27.41 8.30 -5.63
N VAL A 750 26.39 9.16 -5.52
CA VAL A 750 26.52 10.60 -5.36
C VAL A 750 26.61 10.95 -3.88
N ASN A 751 27.72 11.57 -3.47
CA ASN A 751 27.87 12.23 -2.18
C ASN A 751 27.67 13.74 -2.34
N PHE A 752 26.73 14.29 -1.55
CA PHE A 752 26.51 15.72 -1.43
C PHE A 752 27.15 16.20 -0.13
N SER A 753 28.18 17.04 -0.21
CA SER A 753 28.74 17.70 0.97
C SER A 753 29.15 19.14 0.64
N ASN A 754 28.62 20.12 1.37
CA ASN A 754 29.01 21.54 1.29
C ASN A 754 29.13 22.13 -0.13
N GLY A 755 28.25 21.74 -1.06
CA GLY A 755 28.28 22.21 -2.45
C GLY A 755 29.18 21.40 -3.40
N ASN A 756 29.85 20.36 -2.91
CA ASN A 756 30.57 19.37 -3.69
C ASN A 756 29.61 18.24 -4.10
N PHE A 757 29.62 17.95 -5.39
CA PHE A 757 29.05 16.76 -5.99
C PHE A 757 30.20 15.82 -6.32
N SER A 758 30.38 14.73 -5.57
CA SER A 758 31.41 13.73 -5.89
C SER A 758 30.78 12.38 -6.10
N LEU A 759 31.08 11.74 -7.23
CA LEU A 759 30.76 10.34 -7.45
C LEU A 759 31.82 9.45 -6.78
N ASN A 760 31.45 8.77 -5.69
CA ASN A 760 32.33 7.85 -4.97
C ASN A 760 32.21 6.46 -5.58
N THR A 761 33.13 6.17 -6.51
CA THR A 761 33.23 4.90 -7.24
C THR A 761 33.88 3.78 -6.40
N ALA A 762 34.53 4.10 -5.27
CA ALA A 762 35.20 3.12 -4.43
C ALA A 762 34.24 2.37 -3.49
N ASN A 763 33.15 3.03 -3.07
CA ASN A 763 32.20 2.49 -2.10
C ASN A 763 30.77 2.28 -2.66
N HIS A 764 30.47 2.74 -3.88
CA HIS A 764 29.11 2.72 -4.44
C HIS A 764 29.04 2.28 -5.91
N PHE A 765 27.81 2.22 -6.44
CA PHE A 765 27.46 1.59 -7.73
C PHE A 765 27.62 2.48 -8.98
N SER A 766 28.14 3.70 -8.87
CA SER A 766 28.20 4.65 -10.00
C SER A 766 29.61 4.82 -10.55
N THR A 767 29.73 5.09 -11.84
CA THR A 767 30.96 5.55 -12.51
C THR A 767 30.82 7.01 -12.95
N GLY A 768 31.70 7.89 -12.44
CA GLY A 768 32.18 9.12 -13.12
C GLY A 768 31.32 10.40 -13.10
N LEU A 769 31.93 11.48 -12.56
CA LEU A 769 31.63 12.95 -12.59
C LEU A 769 31.68 13.58 -11.18
N SER A 770 32.68 14.43 -10.95
CA SER A 770 32.80 15.27 -9.75
C SER A 770 32.62 16.73 -10.16
N VAL A 771 31.62 17.42 -9.64
CA VAL A 771 31.37 18.85 -9.89
C VAL A 771 31.63 19.61 -8.59
N ASN A 772 32.61 20.50 -8.59
CA ASN A 772 32.97 21.34 -7.44
C ASN A 772 32.96 22.82 -7.86
N ARG A 773 32.64 23.71 -6.93
CA ARG A 773 32.76 25.17 -7.08
C ARG A 773 34.13 25.73 -6.65
N ASN A 774 35.01 24.87 -6.14
CA ASN A 774 36.37 25.17 -5.67
C ASN A 774 37.39 24.31 -6.43
N ILE A 775 38.64 24.80 -6.52
CA ILE A 775 39.78 24.09 -7.11
C ILE A 775 40.07 22.83 -6.28
N ASN A 776 39.90 21.66 -6.88
CA ASN A 776 40.21 20.37 -6.26
C ASN A 776 41.66 19.97 -6.57
N THR A 777 42.40 19.52 -5.55
CA THR A 777 43.62 18.72 -5.77
C THR A 777 43.31 17.23 -5.63
N SER A 778 44.18 16.39 -6.19
CA SER A 778 44.04 14.92 -6.27
C SER A 778 43.94 14.18 -4.92
N SER A 779 44.21 14.85 -3.80
CA SER A 779 44.12 14.26 -2.45
C SER A 779 42.99 14.83 -1.58
N GLY A 780 42.20 15.79 -2.09
CA GLY A 780 41.21 16.52 -1.30
C GLY A 780 41.81 17.58 -0.35
N LEU A 781 43.07 17.99 -0.58
CA LEU A 781 43.77 19.05 0.18
C LEU A 781 43.94 20.34 -0.67
N PRO A 782 44.26 21.51 -0.08
CA PRO A 782 44.54 22.74 -0.83
C PRO A 782 45.78 22.65 -1.73
N LEU A 783 45.88 23.56 -2.72
CA LEU A 783 46.98 23.65 -3.70
C LEU A 783 48.38 23.68 -3.03
N GLY A 784 49.34 22.90 -3.56
CA GLY A 784 50.76 22.89 -3.14
C GLY A 784 51.35 21.54 -2.68
N ALA A 785 50.63 20.42 -2.83
CA ALA A 785 51.12 19.08 -2.48
C ALA A 785 50.98 18.13 -3.68
N GLY A 786 51.96 18.14 -4.59
CA GLY A 786 51.89 17.53 -5.92
C GLY A 786 51.64 16.00 -5.97
N THR A 787 50.87 15.57 -6.97
CA THR A 787 50.79 14.19 -7.51
C THR A 787 50.09 14.19 -8.90
N PRO A 788 50.39 13.23 -9.81
CA PRO A 788 49.99 13.28 -11.23
C PRO A 788 48.50 12.96 -11.48
N TYR A 789 47.94 13.52 -12.57
CA TYR A 789 46.53 13.37 -12.98
C TYR A 789 46.41 12.55 -14.27
N LEU A 790 45.58 11.50 -14.26
CA LEU A 790 45.36 10.57 -15.38
C LEU A 790 43.87 10.43 -15.70
N SER A 791 43.46 10.75 -16.93
CA SER A 791 42.09 10.56 -17.44
C SER A 791 42.06 9.55 -18.58
N TYR A 792 41.11 8.60 -18.54
CA TYR A 792 40.91 7.55 -19.55
C TYR A 792 39.88 7.93 -20.64
N GLY A 793 39.57 9.22 -20.82
CA GLY A 793 38.52 9.65 -21.75
C GLY A 793 38.55 11.13 -22.10
N VAL A 794 37.57 11.90 -21.64
CA VAL A 794 37.45 13.33 -21.96
C VAL A 794 37.51 14.16 -20.67
N LEU A 795 38.41 15.14 -20.61
CA LEU A 795 38.50 16.12 -19.52
C LEU A 795 38.03 17.48 -20.04
N VAL A 796 36.91 17.98 -19.50
CA VAL A 796 36.37 19.30 -19.84
C VAL A 796 36.34 20.16 -18.58
N GLY A 797 37.02 21.30 -18.62
CA GLY A 797 36.96 22.33 -17.58
C GLY A 797 36.31 23.60 -18.11
N ASP A 798 35.37 24.16 -17.35
CA ASP A 798 34.84 25.51 -17.58
C ASP A 798 35.84 26.51 -16.97
N GLY A 799 36.57 27.24 -17.81
CA GLY A 799 37.59 28.22 -17.41
C GLY A 799 39.04 27.72 -17.43
N VAL A 800 39.64 27.40 -16.26
CA VAL A 800 41.09 27.23 -16.10
C VAL A 800 41.46 25.85 -15.55
N LEU A 801 42.33 25.11 -16.26
CA LEU A 801 42.91 23.83 -15.85
C LEU A 801 44.41 24.01 -15.56
N VAL A 802 44.84 23.82 -14.30
CA VAL A 802 46.25 23.96 -13.87
C VAL A 802 46.75 22.66 -13.22
N GLY A 803 47.89 22.16 -13.67
CA GLY A 803 48.61 21.03 -13.08
C GLY A 803 50.07 21.37 -12.77
N ASP A 804 50.48 21.17 -11.53
CA ASP A 804 51.85 21.38 -11.01
C ASP A 804 52.81 20.22 -11.37
N GLY A 805 52.51 19.46 -12.43
CA GLY A 805 53.21 18.21 -12.74
C GLY A 805 52.89 17.67 -14.12
N VAL A 806 52.32 16.47 -14.19
CA VAL A 806 52.04 15.77 -15.45
C VAL A 806 50.52 15.64 -15.67
N LEU A 807 50.03 16.16 -16.81
CA LEU A 807 48.66 16.07 -17.30
C LEU A 807 48.64 15.12 -18.51
N VAL A 808 48.09 13.91 -18.35
CA VAL A 808 48.04 12.89 -19.41
C VAL A 808 46.60 12.44 -19.63
N GLY A 809 46.15 12.48 -20.90
CA GLY A 809 44.83 12.01 -21.33
C GLY A 809 44.90 11.15 -22.59
N ASP A 810 44.22 10.01 -22.56
CA ASP A 810 44.13 9.03 -23.68
C ASP A 810 43.07 9.43 -24.74
N GLY A 811 42.73 10.73 -24.82
CA GLY A 811 41.55 11.21 -25.57
C GLY A 811 41.53 12.71 -25.82
N VAL A 812 40.51 13.43 -25.32
CA VAL A 812 40.27 14.85 -25.64
C VAL A 812 40.36 15.73 -24.38
N LEU A 813 41.20 16.76 -24.42
CA LEU A 813 41.40 17.77 -23.35
C LEU A 813 40.88 19.13 -23.84
N VAL A 814 39.85 19.66 -23.18
CA VAL A 814 39.21 20.94 -23.56
C VAL A 814 39.10 21.87 -22.35
N GLY A 815 39.59 23.10 -22.50
CA GLY A 815 39.40 24.19 -21.54
C GLY A 815 38.88 25.45 -22.22
N ASP A 816 37.86 26.07 -21.63
CA ASP A 816 37.21 27.31 -22.12
C ASP A 816 38.03 28.59 -21.85
N GLY A 817 39.27 28.46 -21.36
CA GLY A 817 40.09 29.61 -20.93
C GLY A 817 41.60 29.38 -20.95
N VAL A 818 42.18 28.80 -19.89
CA VAL A 818 43.64 28.66 -19.76
C VAL A 818 44.03 27.25 -19.31
N LEU A 819 45.00 26.62 -20.01
CA LEU A 819 45.53 25.30 -19.69
C LEU A 819 47.03 25.41 -19.37
N VAL A 820 47.42 25.18 -18.12
CA VAL A 820 48.81 25.35 -17.63
C VAL A 820 49.33 24.05 -17.02
N GLY A 821 50.50 23.58 -17.49
CA GLY A 821 51.25 22.48 -16.90
C GLY A 821 52.69 22.89 -16.59
N ASP A 822 53.15 22.70 -15.35
CA ASP A 822 54.55 23.00 -14.96
C ASP A 822 55.55 21.90 -15.41
N GLY A 823 55.05 20.76 -15.91
CA GLY A 823 55.88 19.61 -16.30
C GLY A 823 55.61 19.07 -17.71
N VAL A 824 54.70 18.11 -17.86
CA VAL A 824 54.47 17.38 -19.13
C VAL A 824 52.96 17.32 -19.43
N LEU A 825 52.59 17.71 -20.65
CA LEU A 825 51.21 17.68 -21.15
C LEU A 825 51.13 16.71 -22.35
N VAL A 826 50.38 15.62 -22.22
CA VAL A 826 50.28 14.58 -23.27
C VAL A 826 48.81 14.25 -23.55
N GLY A 827 48.40 14.37 -24.81
CA GLY A 827 47.09 13.96 -25.30
C GLY A 827 47.21 13.03 -26.51
N ASP A 828 46.62 11.84 -26.43
CA ASP A 828 46.59 10.87 -27.54
C ASP A 828 45.61 11.28 -28.67
N GLY A 829 44.68 12.22 -28.39
CA GLY A 829 43.66 12.69 -29.34
C GLY A 829 43.74 14.18 -29.70
N VAL A 830 42.95 15.02 -29.05
CA VAL A 830 42.77 16.46 -29.39
C VAL A 830 42.95 17.34 -28.16
N LEU A 831 43.78 18.39 -28.30
CA LEU A 831 44.02 19.43 -27.29
C LEU A 831 43.48 20.77 -27.79
N VAL A 832 42.48 21.32 -27.11
CA VAL A 832 41.84 22.61 -27.45
C VAL A 832 41.79 23.53 -26.24
N GLY A 833 42.34 24.74 -26.39
CA GLY A 833 42.16 25.84 -25.44
C GLY A 833 41.65 27.09 -26.14
N ASP A 834 40.57 27.68 -25.65
CA ASP A 834 39.98 28.91 -26.24
C ASP A 834 40.76 30.20 -25.87
N GLY A 835 41.81 30.09 -25.03
CA GLY A 835 42.62 31.23 -24.59
C GLY A 835 44.14 31.00 -24.64
N VAL A 836 44.73 30.41 -23.59
CA VAL A 836 46.20 30.27 -23.45
C VAL A 836 46.59 28.84 -23.06
N LEU A 837 47.52 28.25 -23.82
CA LEU A 837 48.15 26.94 -23.52
C LEU A 837 49.61 27.17 -23.10
N VAL A 838 50.00 26.75 -21.89
CA VAL A 838 51.38 26.89 -21.38
C VAL A 838 51.87 25.55 -20.82
N GLY A 839 53.01 25.08 -21.33
CA GLY A 839 53.76 23.96 -20.74
C GLY A 839 55.21 24.39 -20.52
N ASP A 840 55.73 24.27 -19.29
CA ASP A 840 57.13 24.63 -19.01
C ASP A 840 58.12 23.50 -19.38
N GLY A 841 57.64 22.28 -19.64
CA GLY A 841 58.44 21.13 -20.07
C GLY A 841 58.12 20.60 -21.48
N VAL A 842 57.27 19.57 -21.59
CA VAL A 842 57.01 18.85 -22.86
C VAL A 842 55.52 18.86 -23.21
N LEU A 843 55.18 19.27 -24.43
CA LEU A 843 53.82 19.27 -24.99
C LEU A 843 53.75 18.25 -26.14
N VAL A 844 52.93 17.19 -26.02
CA VAL A 844 52.76 16.16 -27.07
C VAL A 844 51.28 15.98 -27.40
N GLY A 845 50.93 16.06 -28.68
CA GLY A 845 49.62 15.74 -29.21
C GLY A 845 49.74 14.89 -30.46
N ASP A 846 49.04 13.77 -30.52
CA ASP A 846 49.15 12.81 -31.64
C ASP A 846 48.37 13.25 -32.89
N SER A 847 47.31 14.07 -32.77
CA SER A 847 46.48 14.49 -33.92
C SER A 847 46.33 16.00 -34.12
N VAL A 848 45.77 16.77 -33.18
CA VAL A 848 45.50 18.22 -33.38
C VAL A 848 45.75 19.03 -32.10
N ILE A 849 46.52 20.11 -32.24
CA ILE A 849 46.73 21.17 -31.23
C ILE A 849 46.23 22.48 -31.85
N TYR A 850 45.28 23.15 -31.19
CA TYR A 850 44.69 24.41 -31.68
C TYR A 850 44.56 25.43 -30.54
N GLY A 851 44.98 26.68 -30.78
CA GLY A 851 44.84 27.79 -29.84
C GLY A 851 44.71 29.11 -30.61
N ASP A 852 43.73 29.93 -30.25
CA ASP A 852 43.29 31.05 -31.11
C ASP A 852 44.15 32.33 -30.98
N ASN A 853 45.26 32.29 -30.21
CA ASN A 853 46.22 33.41 -30.12
C ASN A 853 47.59 33.09 -29.49
N THR A 854 48.04 31.82 -29.49
CA THR A 854 49.34 31.48 -28.89
C THR A 854 50.43 31.41 -29.96
N ALA A 855 51.51 32.18 -29.79
CA ALA A 855 52.71 32.03 -30.59
C ALA A 855 53.34 30.66 -30.30
N CYS A 856 53.16 29.68 -31.19
CA CYS A 856 53.98 28.49 -31.20
C CYS A 856 55.40 28.90 -31.61
N MET A 857 56.27 29.23 -30.64
CA MET A 857 57.71 29.24 -30.90
C MET A 857 58.20 27.79 -30.88
N GLN A 858 58.84 27.40 -31.99
CA GLN A 858 59.59 26.14 -32.14
C GLN A 858 60.72 26.01 -31.13
#